data_AF-F8JLZ1-F1
#
_entry.id   AF-F8JLZ1-F1
#
_cell.length_a   1.000
_cell.length_b   1.000
_cell.length_c   1.000
_cell.angle_alpha   90.00
_cell.angle_beta   90.00
_cell.angle_gamma   90.00
#
_symmetry.space_group_name_H-M   'P 1'
#
loop_
_entity.id
_entity.type
_entity.pdbx_description
1 polymer ?
#
loop_
_entity_poly.entity_id
_entity_poly.type
_entity_poly.pdbx_seq_one_letter_code
_entity_poly.pdbx_strand_id
1 'polypeptide(L)'
;MRPVPDQTSALAFRMWQRARDSEPWVPGARLLVHVDDGGTEALAQLSWTTEDGTQCSLGFSPDLAGCYGQRRTADGDMVEVRGELDEQRGEQDREGAQGYEFDTQVRDADGWIPAGRLRVLVEDGSRAPVQWVAWHDRSGNACSLTLRPAGPTGNADVSDLVVAVSASAEHHGAGEVAANLVDTSSSKWFAPHSHASLDFRLSQPVPVKRYVLTSANDAPDRDPAAWTLRGSADGRLWRTLDARTGQSLPGRHRSRTYRIARPGAYNRYRLDITGSNGSPHLQLEAVRFLAGSGGFVGYRQRAGHSPVACRGTRVMRIPPEIPSQPLPDDATTPSAWQPGCSWLPLGGALSMESSTSPSGRFTVLSGVYDPPLAIRDNLTRAYVWVGDARSFSLLSLGPDGDLAAWDHHGRRVWGTGTAWRGVRRLEMRDTGDLVLTDAHGGIVWSTGIPEVPAASGELPTVARGSRMRRGESLYGQTLTSADGSTVLFHDGRVLRCIVKGHTSHWDRFYDQHNVLELGEDGVLRALALDGSELERIAGPGTELVVARGAAELRDETGGVVWASANGPARLDGTPVREPAVPRNDVLAAWFGALIGQGRGFCVAVVEESSPTQVLERLGVVPCSVVRGTWRQLQQRREAVGAGSVVAVVAAGPDVIVLSDDATLPVARSVLAESVAVVHAPAGGNGYGARFTLHQRGELVSEFTDQPFRRKGVKVPEVAAALAENDRDRHRFELLFRVCGVVPDAAGLGGVLLGGVPVPSAEPVVAPDTGDALPPLVIAERDTLSPLVIRTDFSDEDAWNQVVTRLGEPWMDNIPEPHLVCEPAYDGVPAERVLKAVRAALPEPDLPGAVFIADATTMRHKAHPPLAVSTEWDGEPFEPDEEAFVTQFRIRPDAAIEVSCNLGIGTMDFEDFAGSDVGERMVG
;
A
#
# COMPACT_ATOMS: atom_id res chain seq x y z
N MET A 1 -6.58 -15.77 -12.72
CA MET A 1 -6.56 -15.60 -14.20
C MET A 1 -7.98 -15.42 -14.70
N ARG A 2 -8.25 -14.33 -15.41
CA ARG A 2 -9.38 -14.23 -16.36
C ARG A 2 -8.85 -13.58 -17.64
N PRO A 3 -8.98 -14.23 -18.80
CA PRO A 3 -8.62 -13.62 -20.08
C PRO A 3 -9.62 -12.51 -20.43
N VAL A 4 -9.14 -11.48 -21.13
CA VAL A 4 -9.95 -10.40 -21.70
C VAL A 4 -10.49 -10.87 -23.06
N PRO A 5 -11.81 -10.90 -23.30
CA PRO A 5 -12.40 -11.02 -24.65
C PRO A 5 -12.63 -9.61 -25.23
N ASP A 6 -12.64 -9.30 -26.52
CA ASP A 6 -12.59 -10.12 -27.72
C ASP A 6 -12.41 -9.26 -29.00
N GLN A 7 -11.71 -9.78 -30.00
CA GLN A 7 -11.91 -9.42 -31.42
C GLN A 7 -12.76 -10.50 -32.14
N THR A 8 -13.51 -11.35 -31.43
CA THR A 8 -14.31 -12.45 -32.03
C THR A 8 -15.54 -12.05 -32.82
N SER A 9 -16.08 -10.84 -32.68
CA SER A 9 -17.41 -10.50 -33.20
C SER A 9 -17.45 -9.80 -34.58
N ALA A 10 -16.36 -9.82 -35.35
CA ALA A 10 -16.35 -9.26 -36.71
C ALA A 10 -16.88 -10.27 -37.73
N LEU A 11 -17.82 -9.84 -38.58
CA LEU A 11 -18.40 -10.63 -39.65
C LEU A 11 -17.53 -10.52 -40.90
N ALA A 12 -17.10 -11.66 -41.42
CA ALA A 12 -16.31 -11.74 -42.63
C ALA A 12 -17.15 -12.32 -43.77
N PHE A 13 -17.21 -11.64 -44.90
CA PHE A 13 -17.95 -12.09 -46.07
C PHE A 13 -17.00 -12.32 -47.24
N ARG A 14 -17.11 -13.49 -47.87
CA ARG A 14 -16.58 -13.71 -49.22
C ARG A 14 -17.50 -12.97 -50.18
N MET A 15 -16.93 -12.13 -51.03
CA MET A 15 -17.70 -11.24 -51.89
C MET A 15 -17.58 -11.63 -53.37
N TRP A 16 -18.63 -11.34 -54.12
CA TRP A 16 -18.66 -11.39 -55.56
C TRP A 16 -19.25 -10.09 -56.10
N GLN A 17 -18.81 -9.69 -57.29
CA GLN A 17 -19.31 -8.51 -57.98
C GLN A 17 -19.65 -8.82 -59.43
N ARG A 18 -20.54 -8.02 -60.03
CA ARG A 18 -20.83 -8.05 -61.46
C ARG A 18 -21.31 -6.69 -61.97
N ALA A 19 -21.09 -6.41 -63.26
CA ALA A 19 -21.70 -5.27 -63.91
C ALA A 19 -23.23 -5.45 -64.01
N ARG A 20 -23.98 -4.35 -64.04
CA ARG A 20 -25.45 -4.30 -63.97
C ARG A 20 -26.18 -5.22 -64.98
N ASP A 21 -25.55 -5.52 -66.12
CA ASP A 21 -26.13 -6.31 -67.21
C ASP A 21 -25.26 -7.53 -67.60
N SER A 22 -24.37 -7.99 -66.70
CA SER A 22 -23.48 -9.13 -66.91
C SER A 22 -23.97 -10.36 -66.14
N GLU A 23 -24.07 -11.52 -66.79
CA GLU A 23 -24.49 -12.76 -66.14
C GLU A 23 -23.46 -13.36 -65.15
N PRO A 24 -22.16 -13.45 -65.46
CA PRO A 24 -21.21 -14.09 -64.54
C PRO A 24 -20.87 -13.20 -63.35
N TRP A 25 -21.02 -13.77 -62.15
CA TRP A 25 -20.44 -13.23 -60.92
C TRP A 25 -18.93 -13.50 -60.91
N VAL A 26 -18.13 -12.46 -60.68
CA VAL A 26 -16.69 -12.58 -60.49
C VAL A 26 -16.33 -12.40 -59.00
N PRO A 27 -15.35 -13.14 -58.46
CA PRO A 27 -14.87 -12.93 -57.10
C PRO A 27 -14.43 -11.48 -56.87
N GLY A 28 -14.86 -10.91 -55.74
CA GLY A 28 -14.53 -9.57 -55.29
C GLY A 28 -13.62 -9.59 -54.06
N ALA A 29 -13.21 -8.39 -53.61
CA ALA A 29 -12.45 -8.26 -52.37
C ALA A 29 -13.32 -8.68 -51.17
N ARG A 30 -12.72 -9.39 -50.21
CA ARG A 30 -13.40 -9.76 -48.96
C ARG A 30 -13.88 -8.52 -48.22
N LEU A 31 -15.01 -8.66 -47.54
CA LEU A 31 -15.57 -7.62 -46.69
C LEU A 31 -15.46 -8.05 -45.22
N LEU A 32 -14.90 -7.18 -44.39
CA LEU A 32 -14.88 -7.33 -42.93
C LEU A 32 -15.70 -6.21 -42.29
N VAL A 33 -16.70 -6.58 -41.49
CA VAL A 33 -17.63 -5.63 -40.85
C VAL A 33 -17.75 -5.92 -39.36
N HIS A 34 -17.65 -4.87 -38.55
CA HIS A 34 -18.06 -4.90 -37.15
C HIS A 34 -18.65 -3.53 -36.77
N VAL A 35 -19.86 -3.54 -36.24
CA VAL A 35 -20.53 -2.36 -35.69
C VAL A 35 -21.05 -2.75 -34.32
N ASP A 36 -20.57 -2.06 -33.29
CA ASP A 36 -21.04 -2.20 -31.92
C ASP A 36 -21.28 -0.80 -31.37
N ASP A 37 -22.57 -0.48 -31.22
CA ASP A 37 -23.04 0.84 -30.83
C ASP A 37 -23.78 0.83 -29.49
N GLY A 38 -23.66 -0.28 -28.75
CA GLY A 38 -24.36 -0.57 -27.50
C GLY A 38 -25.72 -1.25 -27.65
N GLY A 39 -26.21 -1.45 -28.88
CA GLY A 39 -27.43 -2.21 -29.18
C GLY A 39 -27.20 -3.72 -29.23
N THR A 40 -28.25 -4.51 -28.94
CA THR A 40 -28.21 -5.98 -28.97
C THR A 40 -28.73 -6.58 -30.28
N GLU A 41 -29.19 -5.74 -31.21
CA GLU A 41 -29.96 -6.15 -32.38
C GLU A 41 -29.09 -6.27 -33.63
N ALA A 42 -29.44 -7.22 -34.50
CA ALA A 42 -28.66 -7.51 -35.69
C ALA A 42 -28.72 -6.37 -36.72
N LEU A 43 -27.58 -6.15 -37.38
CA LEU A 43 -27.43 -5.21 -38.49
C LEU A 43 -28.37 -5.58 -39.64
N ALA A 44 -29.16 -4.62 -40.12
CA ALA A 44 -30.07 -4.82 -41.26
C ALA A 44 -29.48 -4.22 -42.55
N GLN A 45 -28.86 -3.05 -42.46
CA GLN A 45 -28.20 -2.40 -43.59
C GLN A 45 -26.95 -1.64 -43.14
N LEU A 46 -25.94 -1.61 -44.01
CA LEU A 46 -24.72 -0.83 -43.84
C LEU A 46 -24.40 -0.08 -45.13
N SER A 47 -24.04 1.19 -45.02
CA SER A 47 -23.55 2.00 -46.13
C SER A 47 -22.30 2.74 -45.72
N TRP A 48 -21.33 2.88 -46.63
CA TRP A 48 -20.11 3.63 -46.38
C TRP A 48 -19.59 4.31 -47.64
N THR A 49 -18.78 5.35 -47.42
CA THR A 49 -18.01 6.04 -48.45
C THR A 49 -16.55 6.12 -47.99
N THR A 50 -15.61 5.82 -48.89
CA THR A 50 -14.17 5.95 -48.68
C THR A 50 -13.64 7.29 -49.21
N GLU A 51 -12.47 7.72 -48.76
CA GLU A 51 -11.87 9.02 -49.13
C GLU A 51 -11.65 9.19 -50.64
N ASP A 52 -11.40 8.09 -51.37
CA ASP A 52 -11.28 8.09 -52.84
C ASP A 52 -12.63 8.21 -53.58
N GLY A 53 -13.74 8.29 -52.86
CA GLY A 53 -15.08 8.47 -53.42
C GLY A 53 -15.83 7.18 -53.75
N THR A 54 -15.26 6.00 -53.47
CA THR A 54 -15.99 4.73 -53.57
C THR A 54 -17.14 4.70 -52.56
N GLN A 55 -18.31 4.27 -53.00
CA GLN A 55 -19.51 4.15 -52.17
C GLN A 55 -20.04 2.73 -52.21
N CYS A 56 -20.49 2.22 -51.07
CA CYS A 56 -21.13 0.90 -51.00
C CYS A 56 -22.35 0.95 -50.09
N SER A 57 -23.38 0.17 -50.42
CA SER A 57 -24.55 -0.05 -49.59
C SER A 57 -24.97 -1.52 -49.68
N LEU A 58 -25.11 -2.17 -48.53
CA LEU A 58 -25.44 -3.59 -48.40
C LEU A 58 -26.62 -3.78 -47.45
N GLY A 59 -27.55 -4.65 -47.83
CA GLY A 59 -28.54 -5.25 -46.94
C GLY A 59 -28.09 -6.65 -46.52
N PHE A 60 -28.39 -7.03 -45.27
CA PHE A 60 -28.05 -8.34 -44.73
C PHE A 60 -29.28 -9.22 -44.54
N SER A 61 -29.11 -10.53 -44.72
CA SER A 61 -30.15 -11.53 -44.41
C SER A 61 -30.46 -11.56 -42.89
N PRO A 62 -31.64 -12.04 -42.47
CA PRO A 62 -32.02 -12.13 -41.05
C PRO A 62 -31.04 -12.87 -40.15
N ASP A 63 -30.43 -13.91 -40.70
CA ASP A 63 -29.42 -14.76 -40.05
C ASP A 63 -27.98 -14.25 -40.23
N LEU A 64 -27.78 -13.13 -40.92
CA LEU A 64 -26.48 -12.57 -41.31
C LEU A 64 -25.60 -13.52 -42.15
N ALA A 65 -26.17 -14.60 -42.70
CA ALA A 65 -25.45 -15.57 -43.53
C ALA A 65 -25.09 -15.01 -44.91
N GLY A 66 -25.79 -13.98 -45.39
CA GLY A 66 -25.52 -13.35 -46.68
C GLY A 66 -25.80 -11.85 -46.70
N CYS A 67 -25.22 -11.19 -47.70
CA CYS A 67 -25.44 -9.78 -47.98
C CYS A 67 -25.60 -9.52 -49.48
N TYR A 68 -26.33 -8.47 -49.84
CA TYR A 68 -26.55 -8.05 -51.22
C TYR A 68 -26.65 -6.53 -51.30
N GLY A 69 -26.13 -5.94 -52.36
CA GLY A 69 -26.28 -4.52 -52.59
C GLY A 69 -25.50 -4.00 -53.79
N GLN A 70 -25.03 -2.76 -53.69
CA GLN A 70 -24.42 -2.03 -54.79
C GLN A 70 -23.14 -1.34 -54.33
N ARG A 71 -22.15 -1.29 -55.23
CA ARG A 71 -20.90 -0.57 -55.04
C ARG A 71 -20.66 0.36 -56.23
N ARG A 72 -20.45 1.65 -55.96
CA ARG A 72 -19.97 2.63 -56.92
C ARG A 72 -18.46 2.79 -56.75
N THR A 73 -17.68 2.53 -57.79
CA THR A 73 -16.22 2.71 -57.76
C THR A 73 -15.85 4.20 -57.73
N ALA A 74 -14.59 4.51 -57.40
CA ALA A 74 -14.05 5.86 -57.48
C ALA A 74 -14.19 6.49 -58.88
N ASP A 75 -14.12 5.67 -59.94
CA ASP A 75 -14.30 6.09 -61.34
C ASP A 75 -15.77 6.32 -61.71
N GLY A 76 -16.71 6.00 -60.82
CA GLY A 76 -18.14 6.24 -60.99
C GLY A 76 -18.94 5.05 -61.53
N ASP A 77 -18.28 3.92 -61.83
CA ASP A 77 -18.94 2.70 -62.31
C ASP A 77 -19.77 2.06 -61.20
N MET A 78 -20.98 1.60 -61.56
CA MET A 78 -21.89 0.92 -60.64
C MET A 78 -21.84 -0.59 -60.87
N VAL A 79 -21.55 -1.34 -59.81
CA VAL A 79 -21.57 -2.81 -59.81
C VAL A 79 -22.50 -3.35 -58.74
N GLU A 80 -23.12 -4.49 -59.03
CA GLU A 80 -23.83 -5.28 -58.03
C GLU A 80 -22.83 -6.10 -57.22
N VAL A 81 -23.08 -6.21 -55.92
CA VAL A 81 -22.24 -6.98 -55.00
C VAL A 81 -23.11 -7.91 -54.17
N ARG A 82 -22.60 -9.12 -53.93
CA ARG A 82 -23.19 -10.07 -52.99
C ARG A 82 -22.10 -10.72 -52.15
N GLY A 83 -22.45 -11.20 -50.98
CA GLY A 83 -21.52 -11.94 -50.14
C GLY A 83 -22.19 -13.03 -49.33
N GLU A 84 -21.36 -13.99 -48.94
CA GLU A 84 -21.72 -15.11 -48.06
C GLU A 84 -20.74 -15.11 -46.88
N LEU A 85 -21.28 -15.35 -45.68
CA LEU A 85 -20.51 -15.39 -44.45
C LEU A 85 -19.43 -16.48 -44.54
N ASP A 86 -18.21 -16.15 -44.13
CA ASP A 86 -17.07 -17.05 -44.12
C ASP A 86 -16.81 -17.57 -42.71
N GLU A 87 -17.22 -18.83 -42.45
CA GLU A 87 -17.11 -19.46 -41.13
C GLU A 87 -15.69 -20.01 -40.83
N GLN A 88 -14.81 -20.12 -41.83
CA GLN A 88 -13.44 -20.62 -41.65
C GLN A 88 -12.47 -19.48 -41.32
N ARG A 89 -12.31 -19.20 -40.01
CA ARG A 89 -11.46 -18.12 -39.51
C ARG A 89 -9.97 -18.50 -39.53
N GLY A 90 -9.15 -17.81 -40.33
CA GLY A 90 -7.68 -17.93 -40.27
C GLY A 90 -7.05 -17.00 -39.22
N GLU A 91 -6.03 -17.46 -38.49
CA GLU A 91 -5.27 -16.65 -37.52
C GLU A 91 -4.50 -15.48 -38.16
N GLN A 92 -4.14 -15.60 -39.43
CA GLN A 92 -3.40 -14.61 -40.21
C GLN A 92 -4.20 -13.34 -40.56
N ASP A 93 -5.53 -13.38 -40.49
CA ASP A 93 -6.40 -12.23 -40.82
C ASP A 93 -6.46 -11.15 -39.72
N ARG A 94 -5.82 -11.40 -38.57
CA ARG A 94 -5.89 -10.55 -37.37
C ARG A 94 -4.86 -9.42 -37.36
N GLU A 95 -3.75 -9.60 -38.08
CA GLU A 95 -2.64 -8.63 -38.15
C GLU A 95 -2.84 -7.67 -39.33
N GLY A 96 -3.61 -6.60 -39.12
CA GLY A 96 -3.69 -5.51 -40.09
C GLY A 96 -5.00 -4.71 -40.11
N ALA A 97 -6.07 -5.23 -39.51
CA ALA A 97 -7.39 -4.62 -39.62
C ALA A 97 -7.52 -3.29 -38.84
N GLN A 98 -7.91 -2.20 -39.52
CA GLN A 98 -8.05 -0.86 -38.94
C GLN A 98 -9.48 -0.58 -38.45
N GLY A 99 -9.81 -1.08 -37.26
CA GLY A 99 -11.03 -0.69 -36.56
C GLY A 99 -10.93 0.70 -35.91
N TYR A 100 -12.06 1.40 -35.80
CA TYR A 100 -12.20 2.63 -35.03
C TYR A 100 -12.98 2.37 -33.76
N GLU A 101 -12.47 2.86 -32.63
CA GLU A 101 -13.19 2.91 -31.35
C GLU A 101 -13.31 4.38 -30.95
N PHE A 102 -14.45 4.79 -30.41
CA PHE A 102 -14.74 6.17 -30.04
C PHE A 102 -15.39 6.25 -28.66
N ASP A 103 -14.99 7.24 -27.86
CA ASP A 103 -15.78 7.72 -26.73
C ASP A 103 -16.80 8.71 -27.29
N THR A 104 -18.09 8.44 -27.05
CA THR A 104 -19.18 9.17 -27.71
C THR A 104 -19.94 10.08 -26.77
N GLN A 105 -20.49 11.15 -27.32
CA GLN A 105 -21.40 12.07 -26.65
C GLN A 105 -22.62 12.32 -27.54
N VAL A 106 -23.78 12.46 -26.91
CA VAL A 106 -25.02 12.91 -27.57
C VAL A 106 -25.46 14.24 -26.98
N ARG A 107 -26.20 15.02 -27.77
CA ARG A 107 -26.66 16.34 -27.36
C ARG A 107 -28.08 16.30 -26.80
N ASP A 108 -28.29 16.79 -25.59
CA ASP A 108 -29.61 17.04 -25.01
C ASP A 108 -29.91 18.55 -24.91
N ALA A 109 -30.93 18.92 -24.14
CA ALA A 109 -31.32 20.31 -23.92
C ALA A 109 -30.29 21.11 -23.11
N ASP A 110 -29.51 20.45 -22.25
CA ASP A 110 -28.61 21.05 -21.28
C ASP A 110 -27.12 20.99 -21.70
N GLY A 111 -26.78 20.19 -22.71
CA GLY A 111 -25.43 20.13 -23.27
C GLY A 111 -25.08 18.82 -23.97
N TRP A 112 -23.78 18.48 -23.95
CA TRP A 112 -23.26 17.21 -24.45
C TRP A 112 -23.10 16.23 -23.30
N ILE A 113 -23.79 15.10 -23.36
CA ILE A 113 -23.72 14.05 -22.34
C ILE A 113 -22.96 12.82 -22.86
N PRO A 114 -22.18 12.11 -22.02
CA PRO A 114 -21.54 10.86 -22.39
C PRO A 114 -22.55 9.80 -22.86
N ALA A 115 -22.24 9.09 -23.94
CA ALA A 115 -23.12 8.12 -24.60
C ALA A 115 -22.47 6.74 -24.80
N GLY A 116 -21.45 6.41 -24.00
CA GLY A 116 -20.73 5.14 -24.05
C GLY A 116 -19.72 5.04 -25.20
N ARG A 117 -19.22 3.82 -25.42
CA ARG A 117 -18.27 3.51 -26.49
C ARG A 117 -18.97 3.10 -27.78
N LEU A 118 -18.37 3.45 -28.90
CA LEU A 118 -18.78 3.02 -30.23
C LEU A 118 -17.59 2.38 -30.94
N ARG A 119 -17.81 1.22 -31.56
CA ARG A 119 -16.81 0.52 -32.37
C ARG A 119 -17.34 0.33 -33.78
N VAL A 120 -16.52 0.70 -34.76
CA VAL A 120 -16.83 0.55 -36.19
C VAL A 120 -15.60 0.04 -36.92
N LEU A 121 -15.76 -1.05 -37.66
CA LEU A 121 -14.79 -1.62 -38.59
C LEU A 121 -15.51 -1.89 -39.90
N VAL A 122 -14.98 -1.35 -40.98
CA VAL A 122 -15.42 -1.64 -42.35
C VAL A 122 -14.17 -1.70 -43.22
N GLU A 123 -13.87 -2.90 -43.73
CA GLU A 123 -12.80 -3.13 -44.68
C GLU A 123 -13.36 -3.79 -45.92
N ASP A 124 -13.39 -3.07 -47.02
CA ASP A 124 -13.95 -3.53 -48.30
C ASP A 124 -12.85 -3.86 -49.33
N GLY A 125 -11.62 -4.02 -48.85
CA GLY A 125 -10.41 -4.20 -49.66
C GLY A 125 -9.91 -2.93 -50.36
N SER A 126 -10.55 -1.76 -50.18
CA SER A 126 -9.96 -0.50 -50.63
C SER A 126 -8.77 -0.10 -49.77
N ARG A 127 -7.81 0.60 -50.38
CA ARG A 127 -6.67 1.22 -49.66
C ARG A 127 -7.03 2.57 -49.05
N ALA A 128 -8.15 3.17 -49.45
CA ALA A 128 -8.62 4.46 -48.96
C ALA A 128 -9.42 4.30 -47.67
N PRO A 129 -9.22 5.15 -46.65
CA PRO A 129 -9.96 5.04 -45.39
C PRO A 129 -11.43 5.41 -45.59
N VAL A 130 -12.29 4.84 -44.75
CA VAL A 130 -13.71 5.21 -44.67
C VAL A 130 -13.83 6.65 -44.14
N GLN A 131 -14.57 7.49 -44.85
CA GLN A 131 -14.85 8.89 -44.47
C GLN A 131 -16.28 9.10 -43.96
N TRP A 132 -17.21 8.24 -44.38
CA TRP A 132 -18.60 8.28 -43.93
C TRP A 132 -19.13 6.87 -43.82
N VAL A 133 -19.92 6.60 -42.78
CA VAL A 133 -20.55 5.31 -42.54
C VAL A 133 -21.92 5.52 -41.90
N ALA A 134 -22.91 4.76 -42.34
CA ALA A 134 -24.23 4.74 -41.76
C ALA A 134 -24.80 3.32 -41.73
N TRP A 135 -25.59 3.03 -40.70
CA TRP A 135 -26.25 1.75 -40.55
C TRP A 135 -27.63 1.89 -39.91
N HIS A 136 -28.43 0.86 -40.06
CA HIS A 136 -29.60 0.63 -39.21
C HIS A 136 -29.72 -0.83 -38.80
N ASP A 137 -30.29 -1.05 -37.63
CA ASP A 137 -30.59 -2.37 -37.08
C ASP A 137 -32.02 -2.80 -37.36
N ARG A 138 -32.34 -4.05 -37.04
CA ARG A 138 -33.69 -4.61 -37.24
C ARG A 138 -34.77 -4.03 -36.31
N SER A 139 -34.37 -3.33 -35.26
CA SER A 139 -35.30 -2.61 -34.38
C SER A 139 -35.65 -1.21 -34.90
N GLY A 140 -35.02 -0.75 -35.98
CA GLY A 140 -35.23 0.56 -36.57
C GLY A 140 -34.40 1.67 -35.93
N ASN A 141 -33.36 1.33 -35.16
CA ASN A 141 -32.35 2.30 -34.75
C ASN A 141 -31.42 2.57 -35.92
N ALA A 142 -31.01 3.83 -36.10
CA ALA A 142 -30.14 4.25 -37.18
C ALA A 142 -29.02 5.16 -36.68
N CYS A 143 -27.88 5.10 -37.34
CA CYS A 143 -26.72 5.94 -37.07
C CYS A 143 -26.05 6.37 -38.38
N SER A 144 -25.55 7.60 -38.43
CA SER A 144 -24.78 8.11 -39.57
C SER A 144 -23.64 8.99 -39.06
N LEU A 145 -22.43 8.66 -39.46
CA LEU A 145 -21.19 9.26 -38.97
C LEU A 145 -20.35 9.77 -40.12
N THR A 146 -19.91 11.02 -40.04
CA THR A 146 -18.80 11.55 -40.82
C THR A 146 -17.53 11.43 -39.99
N LEU A 147 -16.65 10.53 -40.42
CA LEU A 147 -15.33 10.34 -39.82
C LEU A 147 -14.45 11.51 -40.24
N ARG A 148 -13.96 12.26 -39.27
CA ARG A 148 -13.00 13.34 -39.48
C ARG A 148 -11.59 12.74 -39.46
N PRO A 149 -10.88 12.70 -40.60
CA PRO A 149 -9.46 12.38 -40.57
C PRO A 149 -8.73 13.41 -39.70
N ALA A 150 -7.69 12.98 -38.99
CA ALA A 150 -6.78 13.92 -38.35
C ALA A 150 -6.18 14.80 -39.46
N GLY A 151 -6.59 16.07 -39.54
CA GLY A 151 -6.33 16.91 -40.71
C GLY A 151 -4.83 16.99 -41.10
N PRO A 152 -4.52 17.31 -42.36
CA PRO A 152 -3.16 17.20 -42.93
C PRO A 152 -2.10 18.07 -42.22
N THR A 153 -2.52 19.06 -41.42
CA THR A 153 -1.60 19.92 -40.67
C THR A 153 -1.37 19.52 -39.22
N GLY A 154 -2.14 18.62 -38.60
CA GLY A 154 -1.90 18.11 -37.24
C GLY A 154 -1.67 19.19 -36.16
N ASN A 155 -2.46 20.27 -36.18
CA ASN A 155 -2.22 21.50 -35.40
C ASN A 155 -3.30 21.81 -34.33
N ALA A 156 -4.13 20.84 -33.92
CA ALA A 156 -5.06 21.12 -32.82
C ALA A 156 -4.27 21.25 -31.52
N ASP A 157 -4.34 22.42 -30.88
CA ASP A 157 -3.77 22.65 -29.56
C ASP A 157 -4.52 21.79 -28.54
N VAL A 158 -3.78 20.97 -27.81
CA VAL A 158 -4.31 20.06 -26.78
C VAL A 158 -3.85 20.44 -25.38
N SER A 159 -3.36 21.67 -25.20
CA SER A 159 -2.87 22.15 -23.91
C SER A 159 -3.99 22.15 -22.83
N ASP A 160 -5.26 22.33 -23.22
CA ASP A 160 -6.43 22.20 -22.33
C ASP A 160 -6.59 20.78 -21.74
N LEU A 161 -5.94 19.76 -22.32
CA LEU A 161 -5.95 18.40 -21.78
C LEU A 161 -4.90 18.19 -20.70
N VAL A 162 -3.96 19.13 -20.48
CA VAL A 162 -2.95 19.01 -19.43
C VAL A 162 -3.61 19.22 -18.07
N VAL A 163 -3.68 18.16 -17.26
CA VAL A 163 -4.30 18.17 -15.92
C VAL A 163 -3.28 18.36 -14.80
N ALA A 164 -2.00 18.14 -15.08
CA ALA A 164 -0.92 18.43 -14.14
C ALA A 164 0.37 18.73 -14.89
N VAL A 165 1.16 19.64 -14.33
CA VAL A 165 2.52 19.92 -14.77
C VAL A 165 3.43 20.01 -13.55
N SER A 166 4.64 19.48 -13.66
CA SER A 166 5.66 19.56 -12.60
C SER A 166 7.04 19.76 -13.21
N ALA A 167 7.93 20.44 -12.49
CA ALA A 167 9.33 20.62 -12.88
C ALA A 167 10.27 19.98 -11.86
N SER A 168 11.44 19.50 -12.30
CA SER A 168 12.50 19.05 -11.38
C SER A 168 13.13 20.19 -10.58
N ALA A 169 12.96 21.43 -11.03
CA ALA A 169 13.40 22.63 -10.34
C ALA A 169 12.50 23.82 -10.73
N GLU A 170 12.15 24.65 -9.76
CA GLU A 170 11.36 25.86 -9.96
C GLU A 170 11.55 26.87 -8.83
N HIS A 171 11.06 28.10 -9.00
CA HIS A 171 11.22 29.17 -8.02
C HIS A 171 9.89 29.62 -7.39
N HIS A 172 9.44 28.87 -6.38
CA HIS A 172 8.18 29.14 -5.67
C HIS A 172 8.11 30.53 -5.02
N GLY A 173 9.23 31.04 -4.50
CA GLY A 173 9.28 32.32 -3.79
C GLY A 173 8.85 33.52 -4.63
N ALA A 174 8.99 33.44 -5.95
CA ALA A 174 8.56 34.47 -6.90
C ALA A 174 7.34 34.04 -7.73
N GLY A 175 6.73 32.88 -7.45
CA GLY A 175 5.63 32.34 -8.26
C GLY A 175 6.03 31.90 -9.67
N GLU A 176 7.33 31.70 -9.94
CA GLU A 176 7.85 31.31 -11.25
C GLU A 176 7.89 29.77 -11.40
N VAL A 177 6.71 29.17 -11.39
CA VAL A 177 6.48 27.72 -11.25
C VAL A 177 6.03 27.05 -12.54
N ALA A 178 6.12 25.72 -12.60
CA ALA A 178 5.81 24.91 -13.78
C ALA A 178 4.35 25.11 -14.25
N ALA A 179 3.43 25.40 -13.33
CA ALA A 179 2.02 25.68 -13.64
C ALA A 179 1.85 26.81 -14.68
N ASN A 180 2.76 27.78 -14.70
CA ASN A 180 2.73 28.91 -15.62
C ASN A 180 2.91 28.48 -17.09
N LEU A 181 3.57 27.33 -17.34
CA LEU A 181 3.89 26.86 -18.69
C LEU A 181 2.68 26.49 -19.54
N VAL A 182 1.54 26.25 -18.91
CA VAL A 182 0.28 25.88 -19.56
C VAL A 182 -0.84 26.88 -19.29
N ASP A 183 -0.54 27.95 -18.54
CA ASP A 183 -1.49 29.04 -18.29
C ASP A 183 -1.53 30.02 -19.48
N THR A 184 -2.61 30.77 -19.58
CA THR A 184 -2.81 31.85 -20.57
C THR A 184 -2.27 33.20 -20.09
N SER A 185 -1.86 33.31 -18.82
CA SER A 185 -1.14 34.48 -18.33
C SER A 185 0.29 34.52 -18.89
N SER A 186 0.86 35.71 -19.15
CA SER A 186 2.24 35.86 -19.63
C SER A 186 3.28 35.66 -18.51
N SER A 187 2.97 34.78 -17.55
CA SER A 187 3.84 34.41 -16.43
C SER A 187 4.86 33.37 -16.89
N LYS A 188 5.98 33.23 -16.17
CA LYS A 188 7.09 32.36 -16.58
C LYS A 188 7.36 31.25 -15.58
N TRP A 189 7.92 30.15 -16.06
CA TRP A 189 8.66 29.21 -15.23
C TRP A 189 10.14 29.59 -15.25
N PHE A 190 10.79 29.46 -14.10
CA PHE A 190 12.23 29.66 -13.94
C PHE A 190 12.82 28.53 -13.11
N ALA A 191 13.96 27.99 -13.56
CA ALA A 191 14.76 27.06 -12.79
C ALA A 191 16.17 27.61 -12.57
N PRO A 192 16.71 27.52 -11.33
CA PRO A 192 18.06 27.97 -11.03
C PRO A 192 19.16 27.02 -11.53
N HIS A 193 18.88 26.20 -12.55
CA HIS A 193 19.80 25.23 -13.14
C HIS A 193 19.74 25.32 -14.67
N SER A 194 20.84 24.95 -15.35
CA SER A 194 20.93 24.91 -16.82
C SER A 194 20.28 23.67 -17.45
N HIS A 195 19.75 22.77 -16.61
CA HIS A 195 19.06 21.54 -16.97
C HIS A 195 17.85 21.35 -16.05
N ALA A 196 16.75 20.86 -16.60
CA ALA A 196 15.54 20.54 -15.86
C ALA A 196 14.62 19.62 -16.67
N SER A 197 13.85 18.78 -16.00
CA SER A 197 12.76 18.04 -16.64
C SER A 197 11.42 18.73 -16.37
N LEU A 198 10.63 18.94 -17.41
CA LEU A 198 9.24 19.41 -17.33
C LEU A 198 8.30 18.25 -17.67
N ASP A 199 7.50 17.82 -16.71
CA ASP A 199 6.54 16.73 -16.85
C ASP A 199 5.14 17.27 -17.05
N PHE A 200 4.47 16.80 -18.10
CA PHE A 200 3.10 17.14 -18.45
C PHE A 200 2.25 15.88 -18.42
N ARG A 201 1.19 15.89 -17.63
CA ARG A 201 0.19 14.82 -17.59
C ARG A 201 -1.08 15.31 -18.25
N LEU A 202 -1.52 14.61 -19.29
CA LEU A 202 -2.78 14.84 -19.96
C LEU A 202 -3.88 13.96 -19.35
N SER A 203 -5.12 14.41 -19.43
CA SER A 203 -6.31 13.66 -18.97
C SER A 203 -6.50 12.32 -19.69
N GLN A 204 -5.92 12.18 -20.88
CA GLN A 204 -6.01 10.99 -21.72
C GLN A 204 -4.76 10.84 -22.60
N PRO A 205 -4.47 9.65 -23.15
CA PRO A 205 -3.39 9.48 -24.13
C PRO A 205 -3.68 10.25 -25.42
N VAL A 206 -2.76 11.13 -25.82
CA VAL A 206 -2.90 11.95 -27.03
C VAL A 206 -1.70 11.72 -27.95
N PRO A 207 -1.87 11.49 -29.27
CA PRO A 207 -0.78 11.38 -30.23
C PRO A 207 -0.26 12.75 -30.66
N VAL A 208 0.54 13.39 -29.80
CA VAL A 208 1.13 14.70 -30.09
C VAL A 208 2.06 14.56 -31.29
N LYS A 209 1.91 15.46 -32.26
CA LYS A 209 2.69 15.51 -33.52
C LYS A 209 3.69 16.64 -33.51
N ARG A 210 3.40 17.73 -32.78
CA ARG A 210 4.26 18.90 -32.65
C ARG A 210 4.19 19.46 -31.25
N TYR A 211 5.23 20.16 -30.83
CA TYR A 211 5.22 20.96 -29.61
C TYR A 211 5.75 22.35 -29.90
N VAL A 212 5.34 23.32 -29.10
CA VAL A 212 5.69 24.73 -29.25
C VAL A 212 6.33 25.19 -27.95
N LEU A 213 7.51 25.81 -28.04
CA LEU A 213 8.16 26.45 -26.90
C LEU A 213 8.09 27.96 -27.07
N THR A 214 7.69 28.68 -26.02
CA THR A 214 7.65 30.15 -25.99
C THR A 214 8.67 30.68 -24.99
N SER A 215 9.51 31.60 -25.44
CA SER A 215 10.55 32.23 -24.63
C SER A 215 9.96 33.20 -23.59
N ALA A 216 10.52 33.24 -22.37
CA ALA A 216 10.08 34.18 -21.32
C ALA A 216 10.56 35.63 -21.52
N ASN A 217 10.19 36.52 -20.59
CA ASN A 217 10.40 37.97 -20.66
C ASN A 217 11.83 38.47 -20.31
N ASP A 218 12.60 37.69 -19.56
CA ASP A 218 13.81 38.18 -18.87
C ASP A 218 15.09 38.02 -19.72
N ALA A 219 15.80 36.89 -19.65
CA ALA A 219 17.15 36.79 -20.24
C ALA A 219 17.29 35.69 -21.33
N PRO A 220 17.71 36.02 -22.57
CA PRO A 220 17.73 35.05 -23.68
C PRO A 220 18.74 33.91 -23.54
N ASP A 221 19.80 34.10 -22.74
CA ASP A 221 20.81 33.09 -22.40
C ASP A 221 20.24 31.95 -21.54
N ARG A 222 19.10 32.18 -20.85
CA ARG A 222 18.37 31.19 -20.05
C ARG A 222 17.38 30.36 -20.85
N ASP A 223 17.17 30.66 -22.13
CA ASP A 223 16.26 29.86 -22.94
C ASP A 223 16.87 28.48 -23.22
N PRO A 224 16.05 27.42 -23.32
CA PRO A 224 16.51 26.09 -23.73
C PRO A 224 17.19 26.11 -25.08
N ALA A 225 18.39 25.53 -25.15
CA ALA A 225 19.16 25.33 -26.37
C ALA A 225 19.23 23.86 -26.79
N ALA A 226 19.03 22.93 -25.84
CA ALA A 226 19.02 21.50 -26.10
C ALA A 226 18.01 20.79 -25.18
N TRP A 227 17.29 19.80 -25.71
CA TRP A 227 16.35 18.99 -24.94
C TRP A 227 15.98 17.68 -25.64
N THR A 228 15.41 16.76 -24.87
CA THR A 228 14.76 15.53 -25.36
C THR A 228 13.30 15.54 -24.96
N LEU A 229 12.39 15.35 -25.91
CA LEU A 229 10.97 15.13 -25.63
C LEU A 229 10.70 13.62 -25.57
N ARG A 230 10.11 13.17 -24.47
CA ARG A 230 9.73 11.77 -24.23
C ARG A 230 8.22 11.63 -24.00
N GLY A 231 7.70 10.44 -24.26
CA GLY A 231 6.32 10.07 -23.96
C GLY A 231 6.25 8.76 -23.19
N SER A 232 5.31 8.66 -22.26
CA SER A 232 5.06 7.46 -21.46
C SER A 232 3.56 7.21 -21.27
N ALA A 233 3.18 5.94 -21.25
CA ALA A 233 1.79 5.52 -20.98
C ALA A 233 1.55 5.22 -19.49
N ASP A 234 2.60 4.80 -18.77
CA ASP A 234 2.56 4.32 -17.39
C ASP A 234 3.34 5.21 -16.40
N GLY A 235 4.09 6.19 -16.91
CA GLY A 235 4.98 7.05 -16.13
C GLY A 235 6.30 6.37 -15.71
N ARG A 236 6.52 5.11 -16.10
CA ARG A 236 7.70 4.31 -15.79
C ARG A 236 8.59 4.12 -17.01
N LEU A 237 7.99 3.68 -18.12
CA LEU A 237 8.69 3.49 -19.39
C LEU A 237 8.52 4.73 -20.27
N TRP A 238 9.62 5.43 -20.52
CA TRP A 238 9.66 6.66 -21.32
C TRP A 238 10.34 6.43 -22.66
N ARG A 239 9.60 6.66 -23.75
CA ARG A 239 10.13 6.55 -25.12
C ARG A 239 10.54 7.93 -25.61
N THR A 240 11.76 8.05 -26.13
CA THR A 240 12.23 9.26 -26.81
C THR A 240 11.44 9.50 -28.08
N LEU A 241 10.77 10.65 -28.17
CA LEU A 241 9.93 11.05 -29.30
C LEU A 241 10.63 12.08 -30.18
N ASP A 242 11.38 12.99 -29.59
CA ASP A 242 12.18 13.99 -30.31
C ASP A 242 13.43 14.36 -29.50
N ALA A 243 14.49 14.78 -30.17
CA ALA A 243 15.70 15.29 -29.53
C ALA A 243 16.25 16.46 -30.34
N ARG A 244 16.57 17.56 -29.65
CA ARG A 244 17.01 18.82 -30.26
C ARG A 244 18.25 19.34 -29.56
N THR A 245 19.19 19.84 -30.34
CA THR A 245 20.40 20.52 -29.86
C THR A 245 20.66 21.77 -30.71
N GLY A 246 21.42 22.73 -30.17
CA GLY A 246 21.80 23.95 -30.88
C GLY A 246 20.60 24.82 -31.31
N GLN A 247 19.51 24.80 -30.55
CA GLN A 247 18.31 25.58 -30.85
C GLN A 247 18.39 26.97 -30.23
N SER A 248 17.77 27.94 -30.91
CA SER A 248 17.57 29.30 -30.40
C SER A 248 16.13 29.74 -30.62
N LEU A 249 15.56 30.43 -29.63
CA LEU A 249 14.23 31.04 -29.76
C LEU A 249 14.37 32.43 -30.41
N PRO A 250 13.41 32.86 -31.26
CA PRO A 250 13.60 33.99 -32.17
C PRO A 250 13.50 35.39 -31.54
N GLY A 251 13.26 35.50 -30.23
CA GLY A 251 13.10 36.75 -29.48
C GLY A 251 12.24 36.52 -28.24
N ARG A 252 12.12 37.48 -27.31
CA ARG A 252 11.27 37.35 -26.09
C ARG A 252 9.79 37.24 -26.46
N HIS A 253 9.02 36.48 -25.68
CA HIS A 253 7.60 36.18 -25.95
C HIS A 253 7.31 35.63 -27.36
N ARG A 254 8.31 35.02 -28.03
CA ARG A 254 8.14 34.42 -29.35
C ARG A 254 8.18 32.91 -29.24
N SER A 255 7.22 32.28 -29.92
CA SER A 255 7.11 30.84 -29.99
C SER A 255 7.94 30.26 -31.14
N ARG A 256 8.48 29.06 -30.95
CA ARG A 256 9.02 28.22 -32.02
C ARG A 256 8.37 26.85 -31.98
N THR A 257 7.93 26.36 -33.14
CA THR A 257 7.23 25.08 -33.29
C THR A 257 8.20 24.00 -33.76
N TYR A 258 8.11 22.82 -33.16
CA TYR A 258 8.95 21.66 -33.45
C TYR A 258 8.07 20.46 -33.81
N ARG A 259 8.44 19.76 -34.90
CA ARG A 259 7.77 18.52 -35.30
C ARG A 259 8.41 17.34 -34.59
N ILE A 260 7.62 16.53 -33.89
CA ILE A 260 8.11 15.34 -33.20
C ILE A 260 8.61 14.31 -34.23
N ALA A 261 9.83 13.81 -34.05
CA ALA A 261 10.47 12.87 -34.98
C ALA A 261 9.77 11.50 -34.99
N ARG A 262 9.39 10.99 -33.81
CA ARG A 262 8.72 9.69 -33.61
C ARG A 262 7.45 9.88 -32.78
N PRO A 263 6.37 10.45 -33.36
CA PRO A 263 5.16 10.73 -32.61
C PRO A 263 4.45 9.44 -32.17
N GLY A 264 3.94 9.42 -30.93
CA GLY A 264 3.14 8.33 -30.37
C GLY A 264 2.07 8.87 -29.41
N ALA A 265 1.07 8.05 -29.09
CA ALA A 265 0.01 8.42 -28.16
C ALA A 265 0.44 8.15 -26.72
N TYR A 266 0.53 9.21 -25.92
CA TYR A 266 0.94 9.15 -24.52
C TYR A 266 0.07 10.09 -23.69
N ASN A 267 -0.23 9.71 -22.45
CA ASN A 267 -0.89 10.57 -21.46
C ASN A 267 0.14 11.32 -20.61
N ARG A 268 1.43 11.00 -20.75
CA ARG A 268 2.53 11.70 -20.09
C ARG A 268 3.59 12.08 -21.10
N TYR A 269 3.97 13.36 -21.11
CA TYR A 269 5.06 13.91 -21.90
C TYR A 269 6.08 14.54 -20.98
N ARG A 270 7.37 14.31 -21.25
CA ARG A 270 8.48 14.90 -20.50
C ARG A 270 9.38 15.65 -21.45
N LEU A 271 9.64 16.92 -21.15
CA LEU A 271 10.64 17.73 -21.82
C LEU A 271 11.89 17.80 -20.94
N ASP A 272 12.89 16.98 -21.25
CA ASP A 272 14.19 16.96 -20.58
C ASP A 272 15.08 18.05 -21.20
N ILE A 273 15.15 19.22 -20.60
CA ILE A 273 16.05 20.29 -21.04
C ILE A 273 17.46 19.95 -20.59
N THR A 274 18.34 19.71 -21.56
CA THR A 274 19.73 19.27 -21.35
C THR A 274 20.75 20.39 -21.54
N GLY A 275 20.31 21.60 -21.88
CA GLY A 275 21.17 22.78 -21.97
C GLY A 275 20.43 24.08 -22.27
N SER A 276 20.99 25.18 -21.80
CA SER A 276 20.56 26.56 -22.02
C SER A 276 21.45 27.27 -23.08
N ASN A 277 21.12 28.51 -23.44
CA ASN A 277 21.95 29.37 -24.29
C ASN A 277 23.11 30.06 -23.52
N GLY A 278 23.78 29.32 -22.63
CA GLY A 278 24.99 29.76 -21.92
C GLY A 278 24.78 30.23 -20.48
N SER A 279 23.54 30.32 -19.99
CA SER A 279 23.24 30.67 -18.59
C SER A 279 23.25 29.45 -17.67
N PRO A 280 23.63 29.56 -16.39
CA PRO A 280 23.45 28.49 -15.40
C PRO A 280 21.98 28.29 -14.97
N HIS A 281 21.03 29.00 -15.59
CA HIS A 281 19.61 28.97 -15.26
C HIS A 281 18.76 28.73 -16.51
N LEU A 282 17.50 28.33 -16.31
CA LEU A 282 16.53 28.09 -17.36
C LEU A 282 15.27 28.93 -17.15
N GLN A 283 14.61 29.28 -18.26
CA GLN A 283 13.28 29.87 -18.24
C GLN A 283 12.47 29.50 -19.48
N LEU A 284 11.15 29.48 -19.33
CA LEU A 284 10.19 29.38 -20.43
C LEU A 284 8.90 30.09 -20.02
N GLU A 285 8.20 30.68 -20.98
CA GLU A 285 6.85 31.21 -20.76
C GLU A 285 5.82 30.09 -20.90
N ALA A 286 5.88 29.35 -22.01
CA ALA A 286 4.86 28.34 -22.29
C ALA A 286 5.40 27.14 -23.08
N VAL A 287 4.76 25.99 -22.86
CA VAL A 287 4.89 24.77 -23.67
C VAL A 287 3.50 24.35 -24.14
N ARG A 288 3.31 24.24 -25.45
CA ARG A 288 2.04 23.78 -26.04
C ARG A 288 2.23 22.50 -26.83
N PHE A 289 1.26 21.59 -26.75
CA PHE A 289 1.24 20.35 -27.52
C PHE A 289 0.19 20.43 -28.62
N LEU A 290 0.56 20.00 -29.83
CA LEU A 290 -0.33 19.95 -30.99
C LEU A 290 -0.51 18.51 -31.45
N ALA A 291 -1.75 18.05 -31.55
CA ALA A 291 -2.11 16.69 -31.95
C ALA A 291 -3.01 16.63 -33.18
N GLY A 292 -3.10 15.44 -33.77
CA GLY A 292 -4.09 15.12 -34.80
C GLY A 292 -5.35 14.56 -34.13
N SER A 293 -6.37 15.38 -33.89
CA SER A 293 -7.65 14.91 -33.36
C SER A 293 -8.49 14.28 -34.47
N GLY A 294 -8.38 12.96 -34.62
CA GLY A 294 -9.38 12.16 -35.36
C GLY A 294 -10.61 11.94 -34.50
N GLY A 295 -11.79 12.02 -35.10
CA GLY A 295 -13.08 11.86 -34.41
C GLY A 295 -14.21 11.73 -35.41
N PHE A 296 -15.46 11.81 -34.96
CA PHE A 296 -16.60 11.88 -35.86
C PHE A 296 -17.62 12.91 -35.39
N VAL A 297 -18.44 13.35 -36.33
CA VAL A 297 -19.72 14.02 -36.06
C VAL A 297 -20.81 13.31 -36.86
N GLY A 298 -22.02 13.29 -36.34
CA GLY A 298 -23.10 12.52 -36.93
C GLY A 298 -24.40 12.67 -36.15
N TYR A 299 -25.30 11.71 -36.36
CA TYR A 299 -26.51 11.59 -35.55
C TYR A 299 -26.76 10.12 -35.20
N ARG A 300 -27.48 9.93 -34.09
CA ARG A 300 -28.09 8.66 -33.68
C ARG A 300 -29.59 8.85 -33.61
N GLN A 301 -30.34 7.87 -34.08
CA GLN A 301 -31.79 7.85 -34.03
C GLN A 301 -32.24 6.53 -33.41
N ARG A 302 -32.99 6.60 -32.31
CA ARG A 302 -33.70 5.43 -31.77
C ARG A 302 -35.03 5.27 -32.47
N ALA A 303 -35.50 4.03 -32.58
CA ALA A 303 -36.82 3.73 -33.13
C ALA A 303 -37.91 4.59 -32.43
N GLY A 304 -38.75 5.25 -33.23
CA GLY A 304 -39.82 6.12 -32.73
C GLY A 304 -39.38 7.46 -32.13
N HIS A 305 -38.08 7.80 -32.14
CA HIS A 305 -37.55 9.06 -31.59
C HIS A 305 -36.91 9.93 -32.69
N SER A 306 -36.81 11.23 -32.42
CA SER A 306 -36.10 12.18 -33.29
C SER A 306 -34.58 11.89 -33.30
N PRO A 307 -33.88 12.13 -34.43
CA PRO A 307 -32.43 12.04 -34.48
C PRO A 307 -31.77 13.03 -33.50
N VAL A 308 -30.76 12.54 -32.80
CA VAL A 308 -29.96 13.32 -31.85
C VAL A 308 -28.54 13.47 -32.38
N ALA A 309 -27.99 14.69 -32.31
CA ALA A 309 -26.62 14.94 -32.71
C ALA A 309 -25.65 14.12 -31.85
N CYS A 310 -24.72 13.44 -32.50
CA CYS A 310 -23.72 12.60 -31.87
C CYS A 310 -22.32 13.02 -32.35
N ARG A 311 -21.36 13.04 -31.42
CA ARG A 311 -19.95 13.24 -31.74
C ARG A 311 -19.12 12.22 -30.98
N GLY A 312 -17.94 11.92 -31.49
CA GLY A 312 -17.01 11.06 -30.78
C GLY A 312 -15.56 11.40 -31.03
N THR A 313 -14.75 11.14 -30.03
CA THR A 313 -13.29 11.28 -30.10
C THR A 313 -12.68 9.90 -30.23
N ARG A 314 -11.75 9.70 -31.17
CA ARG A 314 -11.18 8.38 -31.43
C ARG A 314 -10.35 7.91 -30.23
N VAL A 315 -10.69 6.75 -29.70
CA VAL A 315 -9.92 5.99 -28.71
C VAL A 315 -8.78 5.31 -29.46
N MET A 316 -7.56 5.76 -29.24
CA MET A 316 -6.37 5.16 -29.85
C MET A 316 -5.84 4.07 -28.91
N ARG A 317 -5.82 2.81 -29.37
CA ARG A 317 -5.24 1.69 -28.61
C ARG A 317 -3.74 1.88 -28.41
N ILE A 318 -3.25 1.54 -27.22
CA ILE A 318 -1.83 1.31 -26.96
C ILE A 318 -1.44 0.05 -27.77
N PRO A 319 -0.43 0.09 -28.66
CA PRO A 319 0.00 -1.11 -29.39
C PRO A 319 0.50 -2.19 -28.40
N PRO A 320 0.14 -3.47 -28.59
CA PRO A 320 0.73 -4.56 -27.81
C PRO A 320 2.15 -4.90 -28.32
N GLU A 321 3.07 -5.03 -27.36
CA GLU A 321 4.39 -5.71 -27.29
C GLU A 321 5.48 -5.59 -28.38
N ILE A 322 6.73 -5.46 -27.90
CA ILE A 322 7.97 -5.99 -28.50
C ILE A 322 8.50 -7.05 -27.50
N PRO A 323 9.07 -8.18 -27.95
CA PRO A 323 9.18 -9.41 -27.17
C PRO A 323 10.11 -9.28 -25.96
N SER A 324 9.65 -9.76 -24.81
CA SER A 324 10.50 -10.13 -23.69
C SER A 324 11.38 -11.32 -24.11
N GLN A 325 12.70 -11.16 -24.08
CA GLN A 325 13.59 -12.31 -23.96
C GLN A 325 13.22 -13.05 -22.65
N PRO A 326 13.23 -14.39 -22.64
CA PRO A 326 12.93 -15.14 -21.44
C PRO A 326 14.00 -14.84 -20.38
N LEU A 327 13.58 -14.26 -19.25
CA LEU A 327 14.36 -14.25 -18.03
C LEU A 327 14.44 -15.70 -17.52
N PRO A 328 15.60 -16.18 -17.05
CA PRO A 328 15.71 -17.52 -16.49
C PRO A 328 14.75 -17.68 -15.31
N ASP A 329 14.09 -18.84 -15.29
CA ASP A 329 13.14 -19.29 -14.27
C ASP A 329 13.81 -19.31 -12.88
N ASP A 330 13.82 -18.19 -12.17
CA ASP A 330 14.00 -18.17 -10.70
C ASP A 330 13.57 -16.85 -10.04
N ALA A 331 12.48 -16.25 -10.52
CA ALA A 331 11.86 -15.09 -9.86
C ALA A 331 10.38 -15.34 -9.58
N THR A 332 10.09 -16.26 -8.66
CA THR A 332 8.94 -16.07 -7.79
C THR A 332 9.17 -14.77 -7.02
N THR A 333 8.60 -13.66 -7.50
CA THR A 333 8.52 -12.42 -6.71
C THR A 333 7.75 -12.78 -5.44
N PRO A 334 8.37 -12.77 -4.24
CA PRO A 334 7.62 -13.04 -3.03
C PRO A 334 6.59 -11.92 -2.87
N SER A 335 5.34 -12.26 -2.55
CA SER A 335 4.31 -11.29 -2.19
C SER A 335 4.61 -10.56 -0.87
N ALA A 336 5.59 -11.04 -0.11
CA ALA A 336 6.01 -10.50 1.18
C ALA A 336 7.43 -9.91 1.10
N TRP A 337 7.66 -8.79 1.79
CA TRP A 337 8.98 -8.18 1.92
C TRP A 337 9.97 -9.13 2.62
N GLN A 338 11.22 -9.14 2.17
CA GLN A 338 12.34 -9.82 2.85
C GLN A 338 13.53 -8.85 3.01
N PRO A 339 14.33 -8.97 4.08
CA PRO A 339 15.56 -8.21 4.25
C PRO A 339 16.48 -8.33 3.02
N GLY A 340 17.06 -7.22 2.57
CA GLY A 340 17.96 -7.17 1.40
C GLY A 340 17.29 -7.10 0.03
N CYS A 341 15.95 -7.09 -0.06
CA CYS A 341 15.22 -6.89 -1.31
C CYS A 341 15.33 -5.45 -1.84
N SER A 342 14.94 -5.24 -3.10
CA SER A 342 15.00 -3.94 -3.80
C SER A 342 13.93 -2.93 -3.38
N TRP A 343 13.18 -3.20 -2.31
CA TRP A 343 12.09 -2.34 -1.85
C TRP A 343 11.88 -2.49 -0.34
N LEU A 344 11.32 -1.46 0.29
CA LEU A 344 11.00 -1.41 1.73
C LEU A 344 9.53 -1.00 1.89
N PRO A 345 8.68 -1.78 2.58
CA PRO A 345 7.32 -1.36 2.89
C PRO A 345 7.34 -0.19 3.89
N LEU A 346 6.23 0.52 3.99
CA LEU A 346 5.99 1.37 5.15
C LEU A 346 6.07 0.54 6.45
N GLY A 347 6.65 1.12 7.49
CA GLY A 347 7.02 0.45 8.74
C GLY A 347 8.32 -0.34 8.66
N GLY A 348 8.85 -0.58 7.46
CA GLY A 348 10.13 -1.27 7.25
C GLY A 348 11.32 -0.40 7.66
N ALA A 349 12.42 -1.06 8.03
CA ALA A 349 13.67 -0.39 8.37
C ALA A 349 14.90 -1.18 7.90
N LEU A 350 15.99 -0.45 7.65
CA LEU A 350 17.31 -0.96 7.36
C LEU A 350 18.24 -0.58 8.53
N SER A 351 18.79 -1.56 9.22
CA SER A 351 19.76 -1.36 10.32
C SER A 351 21.05 -2.08 9.98
N MET A 352 22.04 -1.32 9.49
CA MET A 352 23.28 -1.86 8.91
C MET A 352 23.06 -2.81 7.72
N GLU A 353 21.86 -2.81 7.14
CA GLU A 353 21.45 -3.63 5.99
C GLU A 353 21.55 -2.82 4.69
N SER A 354 21.84 -3.50 3.58
CA SER A 354 21.81 -2.91 2.23
C SER A 354 20.58 -3.34 1.42
N SER A 355 20.14 -2.51 0.46
CA SER A 355 19.08 -2.86 -0.50
C SER A 355 19.62 -2.73 -1.93
N THR A 356 19.50 -3.79 -2.73
CA THR A 356 20.07 -3.85 -4.09
C THR A 356 18.95 -3.85 -5.15
N SER A 357 19.14 -3.13 -6.25
CA SER A 357 18.18 -3.05 -7.36
C SER A 357 17.96 -4.41 -8.04
N PRO A 358 16.83 -4.65 -8.74
CA PRO A 358 16.51 -5.95 -9.33
C PRO A 358 17.58 -6.52 -10.27
N SER A 359 18.23 -5.67 -11.08
CA SER A 359 19.34 -6.02 -11.97
C SER A 359 20.67 -6.30 -11.24
N GLY A 360 20.76 -6.00 -9.94
CA GLY A 360 22.02 -6.07 -9.21
C GLY A 360 22.95 -4.87 -9.45
N ARG A 361 22.60 -3.94 -10.34
CA ARG A 361 23.50 -2.83 -10.70
C ARG A 361 23.69 -1.82 -9.58
N PHE A 362 22.67 -1.50 -8.80
CA PHE A 362 22.79 -0.45 -7.79
C PHE A 362 22.46 -0.93 -6.37
N THR A 363 23.13 -0.36 -5.38
CA THR A 363 22.97 -0.74 -3.98
C THR A 363 22.87 0.49 -3.08
N VAL A 364 21.83 0.54 -2.26
CA VAL A 364 21.68 1.48 -1.14
C VAL A 364 22.50 0.98 0.03
N LEU A 365 23.43 1.80 0.48
CA LEU A 365 24.25 1.62 1.67
C LEU A 365 23.66 2.46 2.80
N SER A 366 23.44 1.84 3.96
CA SER A 366 22.77 2.44 5.12
C SER A 366 23.50 2.09 6.42
N GLY A 367 23.99 3.09 7.16
CA GLY A 367 24.54 2.93 8.50
C GLY A 367 26.02 3.33 8.63
N VAL A 368 26.87 2.40 9.10
CA VAL A 368 28.29 2.60 9.50
C VAL A 368 29.23 2.86 8.30
N TYR A 369 28.68 2.97 7.09
CA TYR A 369 29.44 3.29 5.89
C TYR A 369 29.97 4.73 5.95
N ASP A 370 31.08 5.00 5.28
CA ASP A 370 31.47 6.37 4.92
C ASP A 370 31.44 6.48 3.39
N PRO A 371 30.47 7.20 2.80
CA PRO A 371 29.39 7.95 3.45
C PRO A 371 28.25 7.06 4.02
N PRO A 372 27.53 7.52 5.07
CA PRO A 372 26.60 6.70 5.86
C PRO A 372 25.27 6.37 5.16
N LEU A 373 24.86 7.21 4.21
CA LEU A 373 23.75 6.94 3.29
C LEU A 373 24.22 7.23 1.87
N ALA A 374 24.30 6.21 1.03
CA ALA A 374 24.71 6.37 -0.35
C ALA A 374 24.15 5.30 -1.27
N ILE A 375 24.18 5.59 -2.57
CA ILE A 375 23.86 4.64 -3.61
C ILE A 375 25.11 4.41 -4.43
N ARG A 376 25.52 3.15 -4.54
CA ARG A 376 26.68 2.73 -5.32
C ARG A 376 26.23 2.02 -6.61
N ASP A 377 26.91 2.31 -7.71
CA ASP A 377 26.87 1.49 -8.92
C ASP A 377 27.88 0.35 -8.79
N ASN A 378 27.40 -0.90 -8.75
CA ASN A 378 28.23 -2.10 -8.58
C ASN A 378 29.11 -2.37 -9.80
N LEU A 379 28.72 -1.90 -10.98
CA LEU A 379 29.52 -2.07 -12.19
C LEU A 379 30.78 -1.20 -12.14
N THR A 380 30.65 0.07 -11.73
CA THR A 380 31.76 1.03 -11.66
C THR A 380 32.41 1.12 -10.29
N ARG A 381 31.76 0.56 -9.25
CA ARG A 381 32.06 0.72 -7.82
C ARG A 381 32.00 2.16 -7.31
N ALA A 382 31.51 3.10 -8.13
CA ALA A 382 31.40 4.51 -7.77
C ALA A 382 30.10 4.81 -7.01
N TYR A 383 30.15 5.78 -6.10
CA TYR A 383 28.95 6.35 -5.50
C TYR A 383 28.26 7.27 -6.53
N VAL A 384 27.03 6.94 -6.89
CA VAL A 384 26.21 7.73 -7.81
C VAL A 384 25.33 8.74 -7.08
N TRP A 385 25.16 8.55 -5.76
CA TRP A 385 24.50 9.50 -4.89
C TRP A 385 24.96 9.32 -3.45
N VAL A 386 25.02 10.44 -2.73
CA VAL A 386 25.38 10.49 -1.31
C VAL A 386 24.36 11.38 -0.61
N GLY A 387 23.73 10.84 0.42
CA GLY A 387 22.80 11.57 1.27
C GLY A 387 23.54 12.49 2.24
N ASP A 388 22.83 13.51 2.72
CA ASP A 388 23.31 14.49 3.70
C ASP A 388 23.11 14.05 5.16
N ALA A 389 22.59 12.83 5.38
CA ALA A 389 22.44 12.23 6.70
C ALA A 389 23.80 12.10 7.40
N ARG A 390 23.95 12.70 8.57
CA ARG A 390 25.18 12.60 9.38
C ARG A 390 25.03 11.45 10.38
N SER A 391 25.77 10.35 10.15
CA SER A 391 25.92 9.19 11.05
C SER A 391 24.64 8.72 11.75
N PHE A 392 24.03 7.65 11.24
CA PHE A 392 22.81 7.06 11.81
C PHE A 392 22.95 5.54 11.97
N SER A 393 22.12 4.96 12.82
CA SER A 393 22.11 3.52 13.12
C SER A 393 20.93 2.78 12.51
N LEU A 394 19.91 3.53 12.07
CA LEU A 394 18.67 3.02 11.53
C LEU A 394 18.14 3.97 10.45
N LEU A 395 17.78 3.43 9.29
CA LEU A 395 16.98 4.12 8.28
C LEU A 395 15.61 3.45 8.24
N SER A 396 14.53 4.17 8.45
CA SER A 396 13.18 3.60 8.44
C SER A 396 12.24 4.38 7.52
N LEU A 397 11.37 3.66 6.83
CA LEU A 397 10.22 4.25 6.16
C LEU A 397 9.07 4.23 7.16
N GLY A 398 8.76 5.38 7.76
CA GLY A 398 7.68 5.50 8.74
C GLY A 398 6.31 5.20 8.13
N PRO A 399 5.30 4.83 8.95
CA PRO A 399 3.93 4.61 8.48
C PRO A 399 3.23 5.89 7.98
N ASP A 400 3.75 7.08 8.33
CA ASP A 400 3.38 8.35 7.69
C ASP A 400 3.89 8.46 6.26
N GLY A 401 4.80 7.60 5.83
CA GLY A 401 5.40 7.67 4.51
C GLY A 401 6.70 8.46 4.43
N ASP A 402 7.25 8.92 5.56
CA ASP A 402 8.56 9.58 5.56
C ASP A 402 9.69 8.57 5.71
N LEU A 403 10.66 8.62 4.79
CA LEU A 403 11.93 7.92 4.99
C LEU A 403 12.81 8.78 5.90
N ALA A 404 13.17 8.27 7.07
CA ALA A 404 13.90 8.99 8.11
C ALA A 404 15.09 8.18 8.63
N ALA A 405 16.17 8.89 8.98
CA ALA A 405 17.35 8.29 9.60
C ALA A 405 17.46 8.69 11.07
N TRP A 406 17.87 7.73 11.90
CA TRP A 406 17.87 7.81 13.36
C TRP A 406 19.22 7.42 13.94
N ASP A 407 19.70 8.21 14.90
CA ASP A 407 20.92 7.88 15.65
C ASP A 407 20.67 6.75 16.67
N HIS A 408 21.75 6.28 17.32
CA HIS A 408 21.67 5.19 18.30
C HIS A 408 20.93 5.57 19.60
N HIS A 409 20.61 6.85 19.79
CA HIS A 409 19.80 7.37 20.90
C HIS A 409 18.33 7.57 20.50
N GLY A 410 17.93 7.15 19.29
CA GLY A 410 16.55 7.29 18.80
C GLY A 410 16.19 8.70 18.34
N ARG A 411 17.17 9.60 18.12
CA ARG A 411 16.90 10.94 17.61
C ARG A 411 16.89 10.93 16.09
N ARG A 412 15.91 11.62 15.50
CA ARG A 412 15.86 11.82 14.05
C ARG A 412 16.96 12.80 13.62
N VAL A 413 17.84 12.34 12.75
CA VAL A 413 18.97 13.14 12.24
C VAL A 413 18.79 13.55 10.78
N TRP A 414 17.88 12.88 10.05
CA TRP A 414 17.60 13.14 8.65
C TRP A 414 16.20 12.65 8.26
N GLY A 415 15.63 13.18 7.18
CA GLY A 415 14.46 12.58 6.55
C GLY A 415 14.02 13.29 5.27
N THR A 416 13.17 12.61 4.50
CA THR A 416 12.75 13.07 3.16
C THR A 416 11.69 14.17 3.17
N GLY A 417 11.00 14.38 4.30
CA GLY A 417 9.90 15.34 4.40
C GLY A 417 8.64 14.92 3.65
N THR A 418 8.45 13.61 3.48
CA THR A 418 7.39 13.02 2.64
C THR A 418 6.23 12.45 3.44
N ALA A 419 6.28 12.63 4.77
CA ALA A 419 5.18 12.36 5.67
C ALA A 419 3.85 12.84 5.07
N TRP A 420 2.87 11.94 5.04
CA TRP A 420 1.49 12.13 4.64
C TRP A 420 1.26 12.48 3.18
N ARG A 421 2.26 12.26 2.32
CA ARG A 421 2.15 12.47 0.86
C ARG A 421 1.67 11.22 0.11
N GLY A 422 1.14 10.23 0.83
CA GLY A 422 0.56 9.01 0.26
C GLY A 422 1.57 7.93 -0.11
N VAL A 423 2.82 8.04 0.34
CA VAL A 423 3.87 7.01 0.17
C VAL A 423 3.39 5.67 0.72
N ARG A 424 3.76 4.57 0.05
CA ARG A 424 3.44 3.18 0.36
C ARG A 424 4.65 2.26 0.41
N ARG A 425 5.74 2.60 -0.27
CA ARG A 425 7.00 1.87 -0.19
C ARG A 425 8.16 2.67 -0.76
N LEU A 426 9.36 2.34 -0.30
CA LEU A 426 10.62 2.68 -0.91
C LEU A 426 10.97 1.64 -1.98
N GLU A 427 11.51 2.05 -3.11
CA GLU A 427 12.00 1.14 -4.16
C GLU A 427 13.37 1.62 -4.64
N MET A 428 14.32 0.68 -4.73
CA MET A 428 15.58 0.86 -5.42
C MET A 428 15.45 0.39 -6.87
N ARG A 429 15.56 1.31 -7.83
CA ARG A 429 15.34 1.02 -9.25
C ARG A 429 16.63 0.74 -10.00
N ASP A 430 16.51 0.02 -11.12
CA ASP A 430 17.63 -0.26 -12.03
C ASP A 430 18.11 0.95 -12.83
N THR A 431 17.44 2.10 -12.67
CA THR A 431 17.93 3.40 -13.16
C THR A 431 18.97 4.02 -12.23
N GLY A 432 19.16 3.45 -11.02
CA GLY A 432 19.98 4.01 -9.95
C GLY A 432 19.21 4.93 -9.02
N ASP A 433 17.93 5.19 -9.28
CA ASP A 433 17.10 6.08 -8.48
C ASP A 433 16.43 5.32 -7.32
N LEU A 434 16.54 5.88 -6.12
CA LEU A 434 15.83 5.44 -4.93
C LEU A 434 14.58 6.29 -4.76
N VAL A 435 13.41 5.65 -4.79
CA VAL A 435 12.12 6.34 -4.84
C VAL A 435 11.19 5.94 -3.73
N LEU A 436 10.40 6.89 -3.24
CA LEU A 436 9.20 6.65 -2.45
C LEU A 436 8.00 6.69 -3.37
N THR A 437 7.20 5.62 -3.37
CA THR A 437 6.05 5.46 -4.28
C THR A 437 4.74 5.38 -3.52
N ASP A 438 3.66 5.91 -4.09
CA ASP A 438 2.31 5.84 -3.55
C ASP A 438 1.56 4.53 -3.91
N ALA A 439 0.31 4.39 -3.45
CA ALA A 439 -0.54 3.22 -3.69
C ALA A 439 -0.87 2.97 -5.17
N HIS A 440 -0.65 3.96 -6.03
CA HIS A 440 -0.89 3.90 -7.47
C HIS A 440 0.43 3.84 -8.24
N GLY A 441 1.56 3.67 -7.54
CA GLY A 441 2.90 3.58 -8.10
C GLY A 441 3.46 4.92 -8.58
N GLY A 442 2.83 6.04 -8.20
CA GLY A 442 3.33 7.40 -8.42
C GLY A 442 4.53 7.69 -7.53
N ILE A 443 5.53 8.40 -8.05
CA ILE A 443 6.71 8.78 -7.28
C ILE A 443 6.37 10.01 -6.45
N VAL A 444 6.48 9.89 -5.14
CA VAL A 444 6.25 10.95 -4.17
C VAL A 444 7.55 11.68 -3.83
N TRP A 445 8.66 10.94 -3.83
CA TRP A 445 10.01 11.46 -3.64
C TRP A 445 11.02 10.55 -4.33
N SER A 446 12.13 11.13 -4.74
CA SER A 446 13.18 10.48 -5.51
C SER A 446 14.50 11.12 -5.12
N THR A 447 15.57 10.33 -5.11
CA THR A 447 16.95 10.84 -4.99
C THR A 447 17.35 11.77 -6.13
N GLY A 448 16.60 11.79 -7.23
CA GLY A 448 16.80 12.69 -8.35
C GLY A 448 18.02 12.33 -9.19
N ILE A 449 18.50 11.07 -9.07
CA ILE A 449 19.68 10.59 -9.78
C ILE A 449 19.31 10.51 -11.27
N PRO A 450 20.02 11.25 -12.15
CA PRO A 450 19.79 11.14 -13.58
C PRO A 450 20.11 9.71 -14.03
N GLU A 451 19.35 9.19 -14.99
CA GLU A 451 19.52 7.83 -15.50
C GLU A 451 20.98 7.60 -15.92
N VAL A 452 21.70 6.77 -15.15
CA VAL A 452 23.12 6.51 -15.39
C VAL A 452 23.20 5.67 -16.68
N PRO A 453 23.95 6.11 -17.72
CA PRO A 453 24.00 5.43 -19.01
C PRO A 453 24.27 3.94 -18.84
N ALA A 454 23.64 3.09 -19.68
CA ALA A 454 24.02 1.68 -19.76
C ALA A 454 25.50 1.62 -20.15
N ALA A 455 26.37 1.31 -19.19
CA ALA A 455 27.78 1.17 -19.47
C ALA A 455 28.00 -0.14 -20.24
N SER A 456 28.92 -0.13 -21.21
CA SER A 456 29.33 -1.32 -21.94
C SER A 456 30.18 -2.21 -21.04
N GLY A 457 29.57 -3.27 -20.51
CA GLY A 457 30.23 -4.30 -19.69
C GLY A 457 29.20 -5.32 -19.20
N GLU A 458 29.63 -6.56 -18.95
CA GLU A 458 28.80 -7.53 -18.24
C GLU A 458 28.57 -7.03 -16.81
N LEU A 459 27.30 -7.05 -16.37
CA LEU A 459 26.96 -6.68 -15.01
C LEU A 459 27.57 -7.71 -14.04
N PRO A 460 28.19 -7.28 -12.94
CA PRO A 460 28.65 -8.21 -11.92
C PRO A 460 27.45 -8.96 -11.33
N THR A 461 27.58 -10.27 -11.22
CA THR A 461 26.68 -11.13 -10.44
C THR A 461 26.91 -10.85 -8.95
N VAL A 462 25.99 -10.08 -8.35
CA VAL A 462 26.07 -9.69 -6.93
C VAL A 462 25.13 -10.52 -6.07
N ALA A 463 25.62 -10.93 -4.91
CA ALA A 463 24.82 -11.63 -3.92
C ALA A 463 23.75 -10.72 -3.30
N ARG A 464 22.59 -11.27 -2.93
CA ARG A 464 21.46 -10.50 -2.39
C ARG A 464 20.59 -11.28 -1.41
N GLY A 465 19.88 -10.56 -0.55
CA GLY A 465 19.01 -11.16 0.46
C GLY A 465 19.81 -11.97 1.47
N SER A 466 19.47 -13.25 1.63
CA SER A 466 20.14 -14.15 2.57
C SER A 466 21.19 -15.08 1.93
N ARG A 467 21.46 -14.99 0.63
CA ARG A 467 22.25 -16.00 -0.10
C ARG A 467 23.25 -15.41 -1.09
N MET A 468 24.36 -16.14 -1.28
CA MET A 468 25.35 -15.96 -2.35
C MET A 468 25.53 -17.29 -3.07
N ARG A 469 25.34 -17.30 -4.39
CA ARG A 469 25.48 -18.47 -5.27
C ARG A 469 26.87 -18.50 -5.91
N ARG A 470 27.23 -19.62 -6.54
CA ARG A 470 28.46 -19.72 -7.33
C ARG A 470 28.49 -18.65 -8.43
N GLY A 471 29.66 -18.06 -8.64
CA GLY A 471 29.87 -16.94 -9.54
C GLY A 471 29.41 -15.59 -8.98
N GLU A 472 28.79 -15.54 -7.79
CA GLU A 472 28.37 -14.27 -7.17
C GLU A 472 29.44 -13.72 -6.22
N SER A 473 29.41 -12.40 -6.05
CA SER A 473 30.31 -11.68 -5.17
C SER A 473 29.61 -10.65 -4.29
N LEU A 474 30.25 -10.28 -3.19
CA LEU A 474 29.83 -9.27 -2.23
C LEU A 474 30.94 -8.22 -2.11
N TYR A 475 30.57 -6.98 -2.38
CA TYR A 475 31.46 -5.83 -2.26
C TYR A 475 30.67 -4.68 -1.65
N GLY A 476 30.99 -4.27 -0.42
CA GLY A 476 30.29 -3.16 0.24
C GLY A 476 28.77 -3.37 0.32
N GLN A 477 28.31 -4.58 0.61
CA GLN A 477 26.92 -5.03 0.65
C GLN A 477 26.74 -5.95 1.86
N THR A 478 25.49 -6.21 2.22
CA THR A 478 25.17 -7.18 3.27
C THR A 478 24.32 -8.33 2.77
N LEU A 479 24.51 -9.49 3.38
CA LEU A 479 23.53 -10.58 3.34
C LEU A 479 22.88 -10.71 4.72
N THR A 480 21.56 -10.85 4.75
CA THR A 480 20.78 -10.80 5.98
C THR A 480 19.89 -12.03 6.07
N SER A 481 19.84 -12.66 7.25
CA SER A 481 18.95 -13.81 7.49
C SER A 481 17.48 -13.44 7.28
N ALA A 482 16.64 -14.43 6.97
CA ALA A 482 15.22 -14.19 6.69
C ALA A 482 14.45 -13.54 7.85
N ASP A 483 14.86 -13.83 9.09
CA ASP A 483 14.32 -13.23 10.32
C ASP A 483 14.97 -11.88 10.68
N GLY A 484 15.94 -11.41 9.89
CA GLY A 484 16.70 -10.19 10.13
C GLY A 484 17.64 -10.25 11.33
N SER A 485 17.80 -11.40 12.00
CA SER A 485 18.58 -11.52 13.24
C SER A 485 20.08 -11.50 13.01
N THR A 486 20.54 -11.87 11.82
CA THR A 486 21.97 -12.06 11.50
C THR A 486 22.32 -11.35 10.20
N VAL A 487 23.43 -10.60 10.21
CA VAL A 487 23.92 -9.81 9.09
C VAL A 487 25.38 -10.18 8.81
N LEU A 488 25.66 -10.72 7.62
CA LEU A 488 26.99 -10.79 7.06
C LEU A 488 27.26 -9.47 6.32
N PHE A 489 28.25 -8.74 6.80
CA PHE A 489 28.57 -7.38 6.43
C PHE A 489 29.92 -7.31 5.70
N HIS A 490 29.97 -6.58 4.59
CA HIS A 490 31.18 -6.22 3.86
C HIS A 490 31.21 -4.70 3.65
N ASP A 491 32.30 -4.00 4.02
CA ASP A 491 32.45 -2.53 3.86
C ASP A 491 33.49 -2.10 2.81
N GLY A 492 33.95 -3.04 1.97
CA GLY A 492 35.02 -2.81 1.00
C GLY A 492 36.39 -3.25 1.50
N ARG A 493 36.59 -3.46 2.82
CA ARG A 493 37.86 -3.96 3.40
C ARG A 493 37.68 -4.97 4.51
N VAL A 494 36.58 -4.89 5.25
CA VAL A 494 36.29 -5.70 6.42
C VAL A 494 35.08 -6.57 6.12
N LEU A 495 35.17 -7.82 6.55
CA LEU A 495 34.08 -8.79 6.57
C LEU A 495 33.71 -9.06 8.02
N ARG A 496 32.41 -8.99 8.36
CA ARG A 496 31.90 -9.28 9.71
C ARG A 496 30.62 -10.07 9.69
N CYS A 497 30.40 -10.94 10.67
CA CYS A 497 29.10 -11.56 10.91
C CYS A 497 28.56 -11.15 12.27
N ILE A 498 27.45 -10.41 12.27
CA ILE A 498 26.86 -9.77 13.45
C ILE A 498 25.47 -10.36 13.68
N VAL A 499 25.17 -10.73 14.92
CA VAL A 499 23.81 -11.06 15.36
C VAL A 499 23.23 -9.82 16.05
N LYS A 500 22.01 -9.40 15.71
CA LYS A 500 21.37 -8.18 16.25
C LYS A 500 21.42 -8.18 17.78
N GLY A 501 21.97 -7.12 18.36
CA GLY A 501 22.14 -6.97 19.81
C GLY A 501 23.45 -7.53 20.38
N HIS A 502 24.30 -8.17 19.55
CA HIS A 502 25.56 -8.77 19.97
C HIS A 502 26.77 -8.16 19.24
N THR A 503 27.96 -8.33 19.81
CA THR A 503 29.23 -8.05 19.13
C THR A 503 29.46 -9.06 18.00
N SER A 504 30.19 -8.67 16.94
CA SER A 504 30.55 -9.59 15.86
C SER A 504 31.24 -10.83 16.41
N HIS A 505 30.86 -12.00 15.90
CA HIS A 505 31.46 -13.28 16.28
C HIS A 505 32.47 -13.79 15.25
N TRP A 506 32.51 -13.18 14.07
CA TRP A 506 33.44 -13.54 13.00
C TRP A 506 33.84 -12.28 12.24
N ASP A 507 35.13 -11.95 12.27
CA ASP A 507 35.70 -10.79 11.59
C ASP A 507 36.89 -11.20 10.71
N ARG A 508 37.04 -10.53 9.55
CA ARG A 508 38.27 -10.53 8.74
C ARG A 508 38.61 -9.11 8.33
N PHE A 509 39.87 -8.76 8.46
CA PHE A 509 40.41 -7.44 8.16
C PHE A 509 41.49 -7.57 7.09
N TYR A 510 41.41 -6.75 6.05
CA TYR A 510 42.41 -6.69 5.00
C TYR A 510 42.93 -5.27 4.82
N ASP A 511 44.22 -5.12 4.55
CA ASP A 511 44.90 -3.82 4.38
C ASP A 511 44.53 -3.12 3.06
N GLN A 512 43.90 -3.85 2.14
CA GLN A 512 43.50 -3.37 0.83
C GLN A 512 42.03 -3.68 0.52
N HIS A 513 41.48 -2.95 -0.45
CA HIS A 513 40.12 -3.20 -0.91
C HIS A 513 39.99 -4.59 -1.49
N ASN A 514 38.90 -5.26 -1.11
CA ASN A 514 38.66 -6.64 -1.49
C ASN A 514 37.19 -6.90 -1.82
N VAL A 515 36.92 -8.06 -2.38
CA VAL A 515 35.61 -8.63 -2.69
C VAL A 515 35.54 -10.01 -2.04
N LEU A 516 34.40 -10.36 -1.46
CA LEU A 516 34.11 -11.74 -1.08
C LEU A 516 33.43 -12.44 -2.27
N GLU A 517 34.02 -13.50 -2.79
CA GLU A 517 33.51 -14.24 -3.95
C GLU A 517 33.28 -15.70 -3.59
N LEU A 518 32.14 -16.25 -4.03
CA LEU A 518 31.96 -17.69 -4.13
C LEU A 518 32.22 -18.10 -5.58
N GLY A 519 33.43 -18.59 -5.87
CA GLY A 519 33.85 -18.92 -7.23
C GLY A 519 33.01 -20.03 -7.86
N GLU A 520 33.05 -20.15 -9.19
CA GLU A 520 32.41 -21.24 -9.93
C GLU A 520 32.89 -22.63 -9.50
N ASP A 521 34.09 -22.72 -8.94
CA ASP A 521 34.66 -23.93 -8.34
C ASP A 521 34.11 -24.24 -6.93
N GLY A 522 33.18 -23.42 -6.43
CA GLY A 522 32.53 -23.57 -5.14
C GLY A 522 33.38 -23.12 -3.95
N VAL A 523 34.53 -22.50 -4.17
CA VAL A 523 35.41 -22.07 -3.08
C VAL A 523 35.16 -20.60 -2.76
N LEU A 524 34.91 -20.33 -1.48
CA LEU A 524 34.69 -19.01 -0.91
C LEU A 524 36.03 -18.33 -0.64
N ARG A 525 36.25 -17.14 -1.21
CA ARG A 525 37.53 -16.42 -1.15
C ARG A 525 37.34 -14.93 -0.92
N ALA A 526 38.29 -14.31 -0.25
CA ALA A 526 38.50 -12.87 -0.33
C ALA A 526 39.55 -12.59 -1.42
N LEU A 527 39.20 -11.76 -2.40
CA LEU A 527 40.08 -11.35 -3.50
C LEU A 527 40.33 -9.84 -3.44
N ALA A 528 41.53 -9.37 -3.76
CA ALA A 528 41.76 -7.96 -4.01
C ALA A 528 41.06 -7.52 -5.30
N LEU A 529 40.90 -6.21 -5.48
CA LEU A 529 40.22 -5.65 -6.64
C LEU A 529 40.90 -5.94 -7.99
N ASP A 530 42.18 -6.32 -7.98
CA ASP A 530 42.94 -6.75 -9.16
C ASP A 530 42.79 -8.25 -9.48
N GLY A 531 42.00 -8.97 -8.68
CA GLY A 531 41.75 -10.41 -8.81
C GLY A 531 42.73 -11.30 -8.06
N SER A 532 43.72 -10.75 -7.35
CA SER A 532 44.65 -11.56 -6.55
C SER A 532 43.96 -12.15 -5.31
N GLU A 533 44.20 -13.44 -5.03
CA GLU A 533 43.63 -14.12 -3.87
C GLU A 533 44.31 -13.64 -2.58
N LEU A 534 43.51 -13.09 -1.65
CA LEU A 534 43.97 -12.66 -0.33
C LEU A 534 43.84 -13.77 0.69
N GLU A 535 42.69 -14.45 0.67
CA GLU A 535 42.40 -15.55 1.58
C GLU A 535 41.43 -16.52 0.93
N ARG A 536 41.77 -17.81 1.00
CA ARG A 536 40.83 -18.90 0.78
C ARG A 536 40.12 -19.22 2.09
N ILE A 537 38.84 -18.91 2.19
CA ILE A 537 38.06 -19.03 3.43
C ILE A 537 37.51 -20.45 3.60
N ALA A 538 36.83 -20.99 2.58
CA ALA A 538 36.11 -22.27 2.68
C ALA A 538 35.78 -22.91 1.32
N GLY A 539 35.32 -24.16 1.31
CA GLY A 539 34.76 -24.86 0.15
C GLY A 539 35.48 -26.15 -0.25
N PRO A 540 34.95 -26.90 -1.24
CA PRO A 540 33.89 -26.47 -2.17
C PRO A 540 32.45 -26.59 -1.60
N GLY A 541 31.61 -25.61 -1.90
CA GLY A 541 30.17 -25.58 -1.64
C GLY A 541 29.38 -25.04 -2.85
N THR A 542 28.05 -25.04 -2.79
CA THR A 542 27.13 -24.59 -3.84
C THR A 542 26.54 -23.21 -3.56
N GLU A 543 26.30 -22.89 -2.29
CA GLU A 543 25.78 -21.59 -1.87
C GLU A 543 26.26 -21.23 -0.46
N LEU A 544 26.46 -19.94 -0.22
CA LEU A 544 26.62 -19.37 1.12
C LEU A 544 25.28 -18.80 1.56
N VAL A 545 24.78 -19.22 2.72
CA VAL A 545 23.48 -18.82 3.30
C VAL A 545 23.70 -18.15 4.64
N VAL A 546 23.18 -16.94 4.83
CA VAL A 546 23.11 -16.29 6.14
C VAL A 546 21.86 -16.81 6.86
N ALA A 547 22.08 -17.70 7.82
CA ALA A 547 21.07 -18.26 8.68
C ALA A 547 21.05 -17.54 10.05
N ARG A 548 20.07 -17.87 10.89
CA ARG A 548 20.02 -17.38 12.28
C ARG A 548 21.29 -17.82 13.01
N GLY A 549 22.10 -16.85 13.42
CA GLY A 549 23.32 -17.02 14.21
C GLY A 549 24.62 -17.11 13.41
N ALA A 550 24.61 -17.49 12.13
CA ALA A 550 25.84 -17.71 11.35
C ALA A 550 25.65 -17.60 9.82
N ALA A 551 26.74 -17.34 9.10
CA ALA A 551 26.84 -17.56 7.66
C ALA A 551 27.38 -18.99 7.38
N GLU A 552 26.69 -19.75 6.54
CA GLU A 552 26.95 -21.17 6.28
C GLU A 552 27.21 -21.41 4.79
N LEU A 553 28.38 -21.96 4.45
CA LEU A 553 28.62 -22.50 3.11
C LEU A 553 28.06 -23.91 3.05
N ARG A 554 27.13 -24.16 2.14
CA ARG A 554 26.41 -25.43 2.01
C ARG A 554 26.80 -26.17 0.73
N ASP A 555 26.66 -27.49 0.73
CA ASP A 555 26.85 -28.35 -0.45
C ASP A 555 25.55 -28.60 -1.22
N GLU A 556 25.61 -29.45 -2.24
CA GLU A 556 24.48 -29.81 -3.12
C GLU A 556 23.32 -30.48 -2.38
N THR A 557 23.60 -31.09 -1.22
CA THR A 557 22.61 -31.77 -0.37
C THR A 557 22.02 -30.83 0.70
N GLY A 558 22.53 -29.59 0.77
CA GLY A 558 22.21 -28.63 1.83
C GLY A 558 23.00 -28.83 3.12
N GLY A 559 23.99 -29.73 3.12
CA GLY A 559 24.90 -29.96 4.24
C GLY A 559 25.86 -28.79 4.45
N VAL A 560 26.13 -28.41 5.69
CA VAL A 560 27.03 -27.30 6.03
C VAL A 560 28.49 -27.76 5.88
N VAL A 561 29.20 -27.20 4.91
CA VAL A 561 30.63 -27.42 4.62
C VAL A 561 31.51 -26.51 5.47
N TRP A 562 31.01 -25.31 5.79
CA TRP A 562 31.68 -24.34 6.63
C TRP A 562 30.66 -23.39 7.28
N ALA A 563 30.97 -22.87 8.47
CA ALA A 563 30.16 -21.84 9.13
C ALA A 563 31.05 -20.76 9.75
N SER A 564 30.54 -19.52 9.81
CA SER A 564 31.21 -18.40 10.49
C SER A 564 31.34 -18.59 12.00
N ALA A 565 30.50 -19.45 12.59
CA ALA A 565 30.53 -19.80 14.01
C ALA A 565 30.84 -21.29 14.21
N ASN A 566 31.71 -21.62 15.18
CA ASN A 566 32.03 -23.01 15.57
C ASN A 566 31.19 -23.43 16.79
N GLY A 567 30.36 -24.47 16.66
CA GLY A 567 29.67 -25.09 17.82
C GLY A 567 28.41 -24.33 18.30
N PRO A 568 27.80 -24.71 19.45
CA PRO A 568 26.35 -24.67 19.71
C PRO A 568 25.77 -23.28 20.03
N ALA A 569 26.25 -22.22 19.37
CA ALA A 569 25.56 -20.93 19.30
C ALA A 569 24.37 -20.97 18.32
N ARG A 570 23.72 -22.13 18.19
CA ARG A 570 22.42 -22.25 17.54
C ARG A 570 21.41 -21.76 18.56
N LEU A 571 20.80 -20.62 18.30
CA LEU A 571 19.63 -20.19 19.07
C LEU A 571 18.51 -21.19 18.76
N ASP A 572 18.40 -22.23 19.59
CA ASP A 572 17.38 -23.26 19.48
C ASP A 572 15.98 -22.66 19.63
N GLY A 573 15.12 -22.95 18.66
CA GLY A 573 13.69 -23.24 18.85
C GLY A 573 12.75 -22.16 19.36
N THR A 574 13.22 -21.00 19.83
CA THR A 574 12.31 -19.92 20.25
C THR A 574 11.69 -19.27 19.01
N PRO A 575 10.35 -19.29 18.86
CA PRO A 575 9.70 -18.59 17.78
C PRO A 575 9.99 -17.09 17.94
N VAL A 576 10.69 -16.51 16.96
CA VAL A 576 10.74 -15.06 16.87
C VAL A 576 9.37 -14.63 16.33
N ARG A 577 8.68 -13.89 17.19
CA ARG A 577 7.37 -13.28 17.07
C ARG A 577 7.11 -12.67 15.68
N GLU A 578 5.84 -12.73 15.27
CA GLU A 578 5.26 -12.04 14.11
C GLU A 578 5.77 -10.59 13.93
N PRO A 579 5.77 -10.06 12.69
CA PRO A 579 6.53 -8.87 12.28
C PRO A 579 6.46 -7.74 13.31
N ALA A 580 7.63 -7.31 13.78
CA ALA A 580 7.77 -6.36 14.86
C ALA A 580 6.92 -5.10 14.63
N VAL A 581 6.06 -4.78 15.60
CA VAL A 581 5.41 -3.48 15.75
C VAL A 581 6.50 -2.38 15.61
N PRO A 582 6.26 -1.28 14.89
CA PRO A 582 7.22 -0.19 14.80
C PRO A 582 7.63 0.27 16.20
N ARG A 583 8.95 0.39 16.46
CA ARG A 583 9.47 0.83 17.78
C ARG A 583 8.72 2.07 18.25
N ASN A 584 8.39 2.14 19.54
CA ASN A 584 7.61 3.23 20.14
C ASN A 584 8.08 4.65 19.79
N ASP A 585 9.38 4.88 19.54
CA ASP A 585 9.90 6.20 19.13
C ASP A 585 9.37 6.62 17.74
N VAL A 586 9.17 5.65 16.84
CA VAL A 586 8.59 5.86 15.51
C VAL A 586 7.10 6.17 15.63
N LEU A 587 6.37 5.44 16.49
CA LEU A 587 4.95 5.69 16.75
C LEU A 587 4.72 7.03 17.46
N ALA A 588 5.55 7.36 18.46
CA ALA A 588 5.49 8.64 19.15
C ALA A 588 5.79 9.82 18.22
N ALA A 589 6.80 9.67 17.35
CA ALA A 589 7.09 10.65 16.31
C ALA A 589 5.93 10.79 15.31
N TRP A 590 5.30 9.67 14.95
CA TRP A 590 4.15 9.61 14.05
C TRP A 590 2.93 10.36 14.62
N PHE A 591 2.50 10.02 15.84
CA PHE A 591 1.39 10.73 16.52
C PHE A 591 1.73 12.20 16.78
N GLY A 592 2.96 12.50 17.18
CA GLY A 592 3.42 13.88 17.41
C GLY A 592 3.46 14.72 16.13
N ALA A 593 3.83 14.14 14.99
CA ALA A 593 3.82 14.81 13.69
C ALA A 593 2.39 15.01 13.16
N LEU A 594 1.49 14.06 13.43
CA LEU A 594 0.08 14.12 13.01
C LEU A 594 -0.70 15.16 13.82
N ILE A 595 -0.60 15.12 15.14
CA ILE A 595 -1.46 15.89 16.05
C ILE A 595 -0.88 17.29 16.35
N GLY A 596 0.44 17.46 16.21
CA GLY A 596 1.17 18.72 16.37
C GLY A 596 1.96 18.79 17.67
N GLN A 597 3.21 19.25 17.59
CA GLN A 597 4.11 19.40 18.73
C GLN A 597 3.63 20.54 19.66
N GLY A 598 3.45 20.26 20.96
CA GLY A 598 3.23 21.27 22.00
C GLY A 598 1.80 21.44 22.53
N ARG A 599 0.79 20.87 21.87
CA ARG A 599 -0.58 20.73 22.42
C ARG A 599 -0.75 19.31 22.97
N GLY A 600 -1.50 19.16 24.05
CA GLY A 600 -1.76 17.84 24.63
C GLY A 600 -2.58 17.00 23.65
N PHE A 601 -2.38 15.69 23.62
CA PHE A 601 -3.07 14.79 22.71
C PHE A 601 -3.55 13.52 23.41
N CYS A 602 -4.51 12.85 22.78
CA CYS A 602 -5.02 11.56 23.21
C CYS A 602 -5.07 10.59 22.02
N VAL A 603 -4.61 9.35 22.25
CA VAL A 603 -4.70 8.24 21.31
C VAL A 603 -5.37 7.08 22.01
N ALA A 604 -6.39 6.49 21.40
CA ALA A 604 -7.05 5.31 21.94
C ALA A 604 -7.22 4.22 20.88
N VAL A 605 -7.23 2.97 21.32
CA VAL A 605 -7.71 1.82 20.52
C VAL A 605 -9.03 1.38 21.12
N VAL A 606 -10.05 1.28 20.27
CA VAL A 606 -11.38 0.80 20.63
C VAL A 606 -11.60 -0.53 19.93
N GLU A 607 -11.75 -1.58 20.74
CA GLU A 607 -12.01 -2.93 20.24
C GLU A 607 -13.42 -3.03 19.63
N GLU A 608 -13.55 -3.74 18.51
CA GLU A 608 -14.80 -4.06 17.80
C GLU A 608 -15.76 -2.86 17.61
N SER A 609 -15.41 -1.91 16.72
CA SER A 609 -16.28 -0.76 16.44
C SER A 609 -16.17 -0.24 15.00
N SER A 610 -17.23 0.38 14.48
CA SER A 610 -17.21 1.07 13.18
C SER A 610 -16.69 2.51 13.32
N PRO A 611 -15.81 3.02 12.42
CA PRO A 611 -15.30 4.39 12.47
C PRO A 611 -16.39 5.47 12.59
N THR A 612 -17.50 5.32 11.87
CA THR A 612 -18.61 6.29 11.92
C THR A 612 -19.33 6.24 13.27
N GLN A 613 -19.58 5.04 13.81
CA GLN A 613 -20.25 4.87 15.11
C GLN A 613 -19.40 5.40 16.26
N VAL A 614 -18.07 5.25 16.19
CA VAL A 614 -17.13 5.80 17.17
C VAL A 614 -17.20 7.33 17.19
N LEU A 615 -17.24 7.97 16.01
CA LEU A 615 -17.39 9.42 15.90
C LEU A 615 -18.74 9.91 16.43
N GLU A 616 -19.82 9.22 16.13
CA GLU A 616 -21.17 9.54 16.64
C GLU A 616 -21.22 9.47 18.16
N ARG A 617 -20.65 8.41 18.75
CA ARG A 617 -20.53 8.24 20.21
C ARG A 617 -19.73 9.39 20.84
N LEU A 618 -18.63 9.80 20.22
CA LEU A 618 -17.81 10.95 20.65
C LEU A 618 -18.49 12.32 20.43
N GLY A 619 -19.75 12.35 20.00
CA GLY A 619 -20.54 13.57 19.85
C GLY A 619 -20.33 14.31 18.52
N VAL A 620 -19.71 13.66 17.53
CA VAL A 620 -19.62 14.21 16.17
C VAL A 620 -20.92 13.93 15.43
N VAL A 621 -21.65 14.98 15.07
CA VAL A 621 -22.92 14.87 14.34
C VAL A 621 -22.68 14.19 12.98
N PRO A 622 -23.49 13.20 12.54
CA PRO A 622 -23.26 12.48 11.29
C PRO A 622 -23.09 13.38 10.06
N CYS A 623 -23.79 14.52 10.00
CA CYS A 623 -23.69 15.48 8.90
C CYS A 623 -22.44 16.38 8.94
N SER A 624 -21.69 16.39 10.05
CA SER A 624 -20.42 17.12 10.20
C SER A 624 -19.19 16.22 10.04
N VAL A 625 -19.38 14.89 10.01
CA VAL A 625 -18.35 13.90 9.70
C VAL A 625 -17.82 14.14 8.29
N VAL A 626 -16.50 14.23 8.16
CA VAL A 626 -15.85 14.35 6.86
C VAL A 626 -14.62 13.49 6.73
N ARG A 627 -14.35 13.11 5.49
CA ARG A 627 -13.09 12.51 5.09
C ARG A 627 -12.13 13.63 4.72
N GLY A 628 -10.97 13.65 5.36
CA GLY A 628 -9.97 14.68 5.12
C GLY A 628 -8.67 14.45 5.86
N THR A 629 -7.73 15.36 5.63
CA THR A 629 -6.46 15.41 6.36
C THR A 629 -6.66 16.05 7.73
N TRP A 630 -5.78 15.76 8.69
CA TRP A 630 -5.80 16.40 10.02
C TRP A 630 -5.82 17.93 9.94
N ARG A 631 -5.04 18.52 9.00
CA ARG A 631 -5.03 19.96 8.74
C ARG A 631 -6.39 20.51 8.31
N GLN A 632 -7.13 19.78 7.48
CA GLN A 632 -8.48 20.18 7.06
C GLN A 632 -9.47 20.14 8.24
N LEU A 633 -9.32 19.18 9.16
CA LEU A 633 -10.11 19.13 10.39
C LEU A 633 -9.76 20.28 11.34
N GLN A 634 -8.47 20.64 11.47
CA GLN A 634 -8.00 21.79 12.23
C GLN A 634 -8.56 23.12 11.69
N GLN A 635 -8.50 23.32 10.37
CA GLN A 635 -9.08 24.50 9.70
C GLN A 635 -10.59 24.61 9.95
N ARG A 636 -11.30 23.48 10.01
CA ARG A 636 -12.72 23.46 10.34
C ARG A 636 -12.98 23.88 11.77
N ARG A 637 -12.20 23.39 12.75
CA ARG A 637 -12.31 23.86 14.13
C ARG A 637 -12.03 25.36 14.22
N GLU A 638 -11.00 25.86 13.53
CA GLU A 638 -10.68 27.29 13.49
C GLU A 638 -11.84 28.12 12.93
N ALA A 639 -12.57 27.60 11.93
CA ALA A 639 -13.77 28.23 11.40
C ALA A 639 -14.98 28.17 12.35
N VAL A 640 -15.09 27.12 13.17
CA VAL A 640 -16.15 26.95 14.19
C VAL A 640 -15.86 27.79 15.45
N GLY A 641 -14.59 28.09 15.73
CA GLY A 641 -14.14 28.94 16.83
C GLY A 641 -14.11 28.27 18.23
N ALA A 642 -14.52 27.01 18.34
CA ALA A 642 -14.50 26.21 19.57
C ALA A 642 -14.51 24.69 19.25
N GLY A 643 -14.19 23.85 20.24
CA GLY A 643 -14.21 22.38 20.13
C GLY A 643 -12.82 21.73 20.02
N SER A 644 -12.80 20.40 19.98
CA SER A 644 -11.58 19.59 19.84
C SER A 644 -11.55 18.95 18.45
N VAL A 645 -10.38 18.61 17.90
CA VAL A 645 -10.34 17.82 16.64
C VAL A 645 -10.35 16.35 17.03
N VAL A 646 -11.32 15.60 16.52
CA VAL A 646 -11.39 14.14 16.69
C VAL A 646 -11.38 13.48 15.33
N ALA A 647 -10.53 12.48 15.16
CA ALA A 647 -10.50 11.65 13.97
C ALA A 647 -10.26 10.18 14.30
N VAL A 648 -10.66 9.32 13.38
CA VAL A 648 -10.57 7.86 13.52
C VAL A 648 -9.98 7.21 12.29
N VAL A 649 -9.35 6.07 12.51
CA VAL A 649 -8.72 5.21 11.50
C VAL A 649 -9.11 3.77 11.77
N ALA A 650 -9.53 3.05 10.73
CA ALA A 650 -9.77 1.61 10.84
C ALA A 650 -8.44 0.85 10.86
N ALA A 651 -8.28 -0.06 11.83
CA ALA A 651 -7.10 -0.91 11.99
C ALA A 651 -7.55 -2.37 12.15
N GLY A 652 -7.88 -3.01 11.02
CA GLY A 652 -8.49 -4.34 11.04
C GLY A 652 -9.93 -4.29 11.57
N PRO A 653 -10.31 -5.12 12.55
CA PRO A 653 -11.63 -5.05 13.21
C PRO A 653 -11.75 -3.88 14.20
N ASP A 654 -10.63 -3.25 14.57
CA ASP A 654 -10.56 -2.23 15.62
C ASP A 654 -10.45 -0.80 15.05
N VAL A 655 -10.67 0.20 15.90
CA VAL A 655 -10.60 1.60 15.52
C VAL A 655 -9.60 2.37 16.38
N ILE A 656 -8.66 3.04 15.72
CA ILE A 656 -7.73 3.97 16.35
C ILE A 656 -8.37 5.35 16.38
N VAL A 657 -8.50 5.93 17.56
CA VAL A 657 -9.04 7.26 17.82
C VAL A 657 -7.90 8.24 18.11
N LEU A 658 -7.97 9.41 17.50
CA LEU A 658 -6.97 10.48 17.57
C LEU A 658 -7.65 11.79 18.00
N SER A 659 -7.05 12.49 18.96
CA SER A 659 -7.54 13.79 19.42
C SER A 659 -6.42 14.77 19.77
N ASP A 660 -6.59 16.04 19.40
CA ASP A 660 -5.73 17.13 19.91
C ASP A 660 -6.18 17.71 21.26
N ASP A 661 -7.04 16.96 21.95
CA ASP A 661 -7.44 17.19 23.32
C ASP A 661 -6.94 16.01 24.17
N ALA A 662 -5.96 16.28 25.04
CA ALA A 662 -5.43 15.31 25.99
C ALA A 662 -6.48 14.79 26.98
N THR A 663 -7.56 15.56 27.18
CA THR A 663 -8.69 15.24 28.05
C THR A 663 -9.87 14.69 27.28
N LEU A 664 -9.65 14.17 26.06
CA LEU A 664 -10.66 13.49 25.24
C LEU A 664 -11.67 12.79 26.17
N PRO A 665 -12.99 13.05 26.03
CA PRO A 665 -13.99 12.54 26.95
C PRO A 665 -14.19 11.04 26.72
N VAL A 666 -13.19 10.25 27.12
CA VAL A 666 -13.27 8.80 27.35
C VAL A 666 -13.89 8.55 28.74
N ALA A 667 -14.54 9.57 29.32
CA ALA A 667 -15.13 9.51 30.64
C ALA A 667 -16.31 8.52 30.65
N ARG A 668 -15.99 7.31 31.10
CA ARG A 668 -16.83 6.27 31.72
C ARG A 668 -17.94 5.59 30.92
N SER A 669 -18.35 6.00 29.72
CA SER A 669 -19.46 5.27 29.05
C SER A 669 -19.62 5.42 27.52
N VAL A 670 -18.75 6.18 26.86
CA VAL A 670 -19.01 6.58 25.46
C VAL A 670 -18.51 5.53 24.44
N LEU A 671 -17.42 4.83 24.73
CA LEU A 671 -16.82 3.83 23.85
C LEU A 671 -16.95 2.45 24.52
N ALA A 672 -17.55 1.49 23.80
CA ALA A 672 -17.95 0.19 24.35
C ALA A 672 -16.77 -0.80 24.48
N GLU A 673 -17.00 -1.84 25.30
CA GLU A 673 -16.23 -3.07 25.51
C GLU A 673 -14.83 -2.94 26.14
N SER A 674 -13.82 -2.45 25.41
CA SER A 674 -12.46 -2.26 25.93
C SER A 674 -11.76 -1.12 25.21
N VAL A 675 -11.10 -0.24 25.96
CA VAL A 675 -10.37 0.92 25.42
C VAL A 675 -9.04 1.10 26.13
N ALA A 676 -7.95 0.95 25.39
CA ALA A 676 -6.64 1.35 25.84
C ALA A 676 -6.33 2.77 25.34
N VAL A 677 -5.74 3.61 26.19
CA VAL A 677 -5.59 5.05 25.94
C VAL A 677 -4.19 5.53 26.35
N VAL A 678 -3.56 6.33 25.49
CA VAL A 678 -2.36 7.12 25.81
C VAL A 678 -2.73 8.60 25.82
N HIS A 679 -2.61 9.23 26.98
CA HIS A 679 -2.75 10.66 27.18
C HIS A 679 -1.38 11.32 27.26
N ALA A 680 -1.20 12.45 26.57
CA ALA A 680 -0.01 13.29 26.70
C ALA A 680 -0.41 14.74 26.99
N PRO A 681 -0.03 15.34 28.13
CA PRO A 681 -0.40 16.71 28.47
C PRO A 681 0.32 17.76 27.61
N ALA A 682 -0.26 18.96 27.51
CA ALA A 682 0.32 20.08 26.76
C ALA A 682 1.59 20.63 27.42
N GLY A 683 2.60 20.97 26.61
CA GLY A 683 3.77 21.74 27.07
C GLY A 683 4.98 20.97 27.60
N GLY A 684 5.15 19.67 27.31
CA GLY A 684 6.32 18.89 27.78
C GLY A 684 7.01 18.09 26.67
N ASN A 685 8.30 17.80 26.86
CA ASN A 685 9.19 17.01 26.00
C ASN A 685 8.83 15.50 25.99
N GLY A 686 7.55 15.15 26.20
CA GLY A 686 7.06 13.78 26.44
C GLY A 686 6.95 13.38 27.93
N TYR A 687 7.42 14.22 28.86
CA TYR A 687 7.32 13.95 30.31
C TYR A 687 5.87 14.13 30.81
N GLY A 688 5.35 13.13 31.54
CA GLY A 688 4.01 13.17 32.15
C GLY A 688 2.89 12.52 31.33
N ALA A 689 3.21 11.81 30.26
CA ALA A 689 2.24 10.98 29.56
C ALA A 689 1.66 9.89 30.49
N ARG A 690 0.48 9.39 30.16
CA ARG A 690 -0.28 8.44 30.97
C ARG A 690 -0.93 7.41 30.08
N PHE A 691 -0.73 6.13 30.40
CA PHE A 691 -1.45 5.04 29.75
C PHE A 691 -2.58 4.60 30.68
N THR A 692 -3.79 4.44 30.17
CA THR A 692 -4.92 3.87 30.90
C THR A 692 -5.58 2.77 30.07
N LEU A 693 -6.00 1.70 30.73
CA LEU A 693 -6.83 0.66 30.16
C LEU A 693 -8.20 0.72 30.83
N HIS A 694 -9.25 0.82 30.02
CA HIS A 694 -10.63 0.79 30.45
C HIS A 694 -11.32 -0.44 29.88
N GLN A 695 -12.12 -1.13 30.68
CA GLN A 695 -13.01 -2.21 30.22
C GLN A 695 -14.40 -1.91 30.73
N ARG A 696 -15.40 -1.97 29.83
CA ARG A 696 -16.80 -1.65 30.12
C ARG A 696 -17.00 -0.30 30.83
N GLY A 697 -16.16 0.68 30.52
CA GLY A 697 -16.21 2.04 31.10
C GLY A 697 -15.46 2.22 32.41
N GLU A 698 -15.01 1.15 33.06
CA GLU A 698 -14.24 1.21 34.31
C GLU A 698 -12.73 1.24 34.06
N LEU A 699 -11.98 1.95 34.91
CA LEU A 699 -10.52 2.01 34.83
C LEU A 699 -9.94 0.72 35.41
N VAL A 700 -9.31 -0.08 34.56
CA VAL A 700 -8.72 -1.37 34.96
C VAL A 700 -7.23 -1.22 35.27
N SER A 701 -6.48 -0.43 34.49
CA SER A 701 -5.03 -0.26 34.71
C SER A 701 -4.52 1.13 34.31
N GLU A 702 -3.53 1.66 35.03
CA GLU A 702 -2.94 2.99 34.78
C GLU A 702 -1.41 3.02 35.00
N PHE A 703 -0.68 3.68 34.07
CA PHE A 703 0.78 3.82 34.09
C PHE A 703 1.27 5.25 33.78
N THR A 704 2.21 5.78 34.57
CA THR A 704 2.78 7.14 34.44
C THR A 704 4.32 7.15 34.54
N ASP A 705 5.02 8.13 33.92
CA ASP A 705 6.49 8.11 33.77
C ASP A 705 7.28 8.51 35.02
N GLN A 706 6.76 9.32 35.96
CA GLN A 706 7.43 9.57 37.25
C GLN A 706 6.49 10.08 38.38
N PRO A 707 6.78 9.74 39.65
CA PRO A 707 7.42 8.51 40.12
C PRO A 707 6.32 7.44 40.30
N PHE A 708 6.44 6.37 39.51
CA PHE A 708 5.75 5.08 39.60
C PHE A 708 4.55 4.99 40.54
N ARG A 709 3.40 5.54 40.10
CA ARG A 709 2.10 5.17 40.65
C ARG A 709 1.43 4.20 39.69
N ARG A 710 1.20 2.99 40.17
CA ARG A 710 0.33 1.99 39.54
C ARG A 710 -1.00 2.09 40.26
N LYS A 711 -2.08 2.38 39.53
CA LYS A 711 -3.44 2.29 40.06
C LYS A 711 -4.22 1.32 39.19
N GLY A 712 -4.90 0.37 39.81
CA GLY A 712 -5.73 -0.62 39.11
C GLY A 712 -5.19 -2.06 39.18
N VAL A 713 -6.05 -2.99 38.78
CA VAL A 713 -5.81 -4.44 38.72
C VAL A 713 -4.67 -4.75 37.75
N LYS A 714 -3.75 -5.65 38.12
CA LYS A 714 -2.71 -6.14 37.19
C LYS A 714 -3.36 -7.08 36.18
N VAL A 715 -3.69 -6.53 35.03
CA VAL A 715 -4.21 -7.27 33.88
C VAL A 715 -3.05 -8.07 33.24
N PRO A 716 -3.13 -9.41 33.14
CA PRO A 716 -2.06 -10.25 32.60
C PRO A 716 -1.55 -9.80 31.22
N GLU A 717 -2.43 -9.31 30.36
CA GLU A 717 -2.12 -8.80 29.03
C GLU A 717 -1.19 -7.58 29.10
N VAL A 718 -1.42 -6.68 30.08
CA VAL A 718 -0.56 -5.52 30.31
C VAL A 718 0.76 -5.92 30.97
N ALA A 719 0.72 -6.86 31.91
CA ALA A 719 1.90 -7.39 32.58
C ALA A 719 2.83 -8.15 31.62
N ALA A 720 2.27 -8.99 30.75
CA ALA A 720 2.99 -9.70 29.70
C ALA A 720 3.59 -8.73 28.68
N ALA A 721 2.79 -7.76 28.20
CA ALA A 721 3.29 -6.74 27.27
C ALA A 721 4.39 -5.84 27.88
N LEU A 722 4.38 -5.64 29.21
CA LEU A 722 5.46 -4.93 29.92
C LEU A 722 6.70 -5.80 30.15
N ALA A 723 6.54 -7.09 30.46
CA ALA A 723 7.65 -8.01 30.68
C ALA A 723 8.48 -8.25 29.40
N GLU A 724 7.83 -8.20 28.25
CA GLU A 724 8.48 -8.34 26.93
C GLU A 724 9.15 -7.05 26.43
N ASN A 725 8.78 -5.89 27.00
CA ASN A 725 9.38 -4.60 26.67
C ASN A 725 10.68 -4.42 27.48
N ASP A 726 11.79 -4.92 26.94
CA ASP A 726 13.12 -4.98 27.57
C ASP A 726 13.77 -3.60 27.88
N ARG A 727 13.03 -2.48 27.72
CA ARG A 727 13.49 -1.11 28.04
C ARG A 727 12.36 -0.18 28.50
N ASP A 728 12.76 0.80 29.31
CA ASP A 728 11.96 1.92 29.81
C ASP A 728 11.10 2.62 28.73
N ARG A 729 9.78 2.67 28.98
CA ARG A 729 8.82 3.69 28.49
C ARG A 729 8.38 3.61 27.02
N HIS A 730 7.82 2.48 26.60
CA HIS A 730 7.27 2.30 25.25
C HIS A 730 5.72 2.24 25.19
N ARG A 731 5.04 3.36 25.48
CA ARG A 731 3.58 3.44 25.73
C ARG A 731 2.67 3.18 24.52
N PHE A 732 3.07 3.57 23.31
CA PHE A 732 2.30 3.28 22.11
C PHE A 732 2.48 1.83 21.68
N GLU A 733 3.67 1.28 21.90
CA GLU A 733 3.90 -0.15 21.72
C GLU A 733 3.09 -0.97 22.74
N LEU A 734 3.03 -0.53 24.00
CA LEU A 734 2.15 -1.09 25.01
C LEU A 734 0.67 -1.00 24.59
N LEU A 735 0.22 0.17 24.10
CA LEU A 735 -1.14 0.39 23.60
C LEU A 735 -1.55 -0.64 22.54
N PHE A 736 -0.72 -0.81 21.52
CA PHE A 736 -1.01 -1.74 20.43
C PHE A 736 -0.90 -3.21 20.84
N ARG A 737 0.10 -3.56 21.68
CA ARG A 737 0.27 -4.93 22.19
C ARG A 737 -0.85 -5.36 23.11
N VAL A 738 -1.30 -4.48 24.01
CA VAL A 738 -2.40 -4.78 24.96
C VAL A 738 -3.70 -5.06 24.22
N CYS A 739 -3.98 -4.34 23.12
CA CYS A 739 -5.17 -4.56 22.30
C CYS A 739 -4.98 -5.62 21.20
N GLY A 740 -3.82 -6.29 21.12
CA GLY A 740 -3.54 -7.25 20.05
C GLY A 740 -3.55 -6.65 18.63
N VAL A 741 -3.48 -5.32 18.51
CA VAL A 741 -3.50 -4.63 17.22
C VAL A 741 -2.08 -4.46 16.71
N VAL A 742 -1.77 -5.03 15.56
CA VAL A 742 -0.52 -4.74 14.83
C VAL A 742 -0.88 -3.87 13.63
N PRO A 743 -0.92 -2.53 13.79
CA PRO A 743 -1.40 -1.68 12.72
C PRO A 743 -0.42 -1.75 11.55
N ASP A 744 -0.90 -2.25 10.41
CA ASP A 744 -0.14 -2.17 9.18
C ASP A 744 -0.16 -0.73 8.64
N ALA A 745 0.77 -0.44 7.75
CA ALA A 745 0.93 0.91 7.27
C ALA A 745 -0.14 1.35 6.25
N ALA A 746 -0.91 0.41 5.69
CA ALA A 746 -2.09 0.74 4.90
C ALA A 746 -3.23 1.22 5.81
N GLY A 747 -3.33 0.68 7.02
CA GLY A 747 -4.21 1.12 8.10
C GLY A 747 -3.85 2.52 8.59
N LEU A 748 -2.58 2.77 8.94
CA LEU A 748 -2.14 4.07 9.47
C LEU A 748 -2.00 5.18 8.42
N GLY A 749 -1.77 4.86 7.14
CA GLY A 749 -1.57 5.83 6.05
C GLY A 749 -2.86 6.30 5.34
N GLY A 750 -4.04 6.07 5.91
CA GLY A 750 -5.34 6.36 5.31
C GLY A 750 -5.81 7.83 5.44
N VAL A 751 -6.85 8.20 4.68
CA VAL A 751 -7.58 9.47 4.88
C VAL A 751 -8.42 9.34 6.15
N LEU A 752 -8.24 10.26 7.08
CA LEU A 752 -8.95 10.25 8.36
C LEU A 752 -10.43 10.54 8.14
N LEU A 753 -11.28 9.83 8.89
CA LEU A 753 -12.67 10.21 9.08
C LEU A 753 -12.75 11.00 10.39
N GLY A 754 -13.31 12.21 10.39
CA GLY A 754 -13.29 13.03 11.61
C GLY A 754 -14.23 14.23 11.58
N GLY A 755 -14.24 14.95 12.69
CA GLY A 755 -15.08 16.12 12.90
C GLY A 755 -14.68 16.91 14.15
N VAL A 756 -15.46 17.94 14.46
CA VAL A 756 -15.23 18.85 15.60
C VAL A 756 -16.42 18.72 16.57
N PRO A 757 -16.30 17.98 17.68
CA PRO A 757 -17.26 18.07 18.76
C PRO A 757 -17.07 19.39 19.52
N VAL A 758 -18.17 20.09 19.78
CA VAL A 758 -18.21 21.29 20.62
C VAL A 758 -18.56 20.84 22.04
N PRO A 759 -17.80 21.24 23.07
CA PRO A 759 -18.11 20.85 24.44
C PRO A 759 -19.49 21.37 24.84
N SER A 760 -20.40 20.47 25.22
CA SER A 760 -21.59 20.85 25.99
C SER A 760 -21.19 21.14 27.44
N ALA A 761 -21.87 22.11 28.05
CA ALA A 761 -21.68 22.46 29.45
C ALA A 761 -22.18 21.34 30.36
N GLU A 762 -21.26 20.87 31.21
CA GLU A 762 -21.38 19.88 32.30
C GLU A 762 -21.84 18.46 31.94
N PRO A 763 -21.14 17.42 32.42
CA PRO A 763 -21.67 16.07 32.38
C PRO A 763 -22.87 16.00 33.34
N VAL A 764 -24.02 15.60 32.81
CA VAL A 764 -25.12 15.11 33.66
C VAL A 764 -24.58 13.87 34.37
N VAL A 765 -24.24 14.03 35.66
CA VAL A 765 -24.15 12.90 36.59
C VAL A 765 -25.53 12.26 36.56
N ALA A 766 -25.64 11.12 35.88
CA ALA A 766 -26.80 10.27 36.02
C ALA A 766 -26.92 9.95 37.52
N PRO A 767 -28.12 10.08 38.11
CA PRO A 767 -28.31 9.73 39.51
C PRO A 767 -27.89 8.28 39.68
N ASP A 768 -27.13 8.03 40.73
CA ASP A 768 -26.83 6.71 41.28
C ASP A 768 -28.16 6.07 41.68
N THR A 769 -28.85 5.47 40.72
CA THR A 769 -30.00 4.60 40.95
C THR A 769 -29.49 3.19 40.82
N GLY A 770 -29.19 2.62 41.99
CA GLY A 770 -28.61 1.29 42.11
C GLY A 770 -29.47 0.19 41.50
N ASP A 771 -28.78 -0.77 40.90
CA ASP A 771 -29.23 -2.15 40.82
C ASP A 771 -28.40 -2.95 41.82
N ALA A 772 -28.94 -3.12 43.03
CA ALA A 772 -28.46 -4.15 43.93
C ALA A 772 -28.72 -5.50 43.23
N LEU A 773 -27.65 -6.27 42.97
CA LEU A 773 -27.80 -7.63 42.45
C LEU A 773 -28.66 -8.44 43.42
N PRO A 774 -29.54 -9.33 42.93
CA PRO A 774 -30.24 -10.24 43.83
C PRO A 774 -29.21 -11.06 44.61
N PRO A 775 -29.44 -11.31 45.92
CA PRO A 775 -28.51 -12.06 46.75
C PRO A 775 -28.25 -13.43 46.11
N LEU A 776 -26.97 -13.77 45.95
CA LEU A 776 -26.56 -15.06 45.41
C LEU A 776 -26.91 -16.15 46.43
N VAL A 777 -27.65 -17.17 45.99
CA VAL A 777 -27.98 -18.32 46.84
C VAL A 777 -27.05 -19.46 46.47
N ILE A 778 -26.06 -19.71 47.32
CA ILE A 778 -25.13 -20.84 47.18
C ILE A 778 -25.58 -21.92 48.16
N ALA A 779 -25.99 -23.09 47.66
CA ALA A 779 -26.42 -24.20 48.51
C ALA A 779 -25.22 -24.85 49.24
N GLU A 780 -25.48 -25.72 50.21
CA GLU A 780 -24.42 -26.50 50.88
C GLU A 780 -23.54 -27.20 49.83
N ARG A 781 -22.24 -26.92 49.87
CA ARG A 781 -21.25 -27.40 48.93
C ARG A 781 -20.05 -27.97 49.67
N ASP A 782 -19.32 -28.87 49.02
CA ASP A 782 -17.98 -29.25 49.49
C ASP A 782 -17.05 -28.05 49.32
N THR A 783 -16.25 -27.72 50.34
CA THR A 783 -15.30 -26.60 50.30
C THR A 783 -14.18 -26.82 49.28
N LEU A 784 -13.95 -28.08 48.87
CA LEU A 784 -13.01 -28.46 47.82
C LEU A 784 -13.62 -28.45 46.42
N SER A 785 -14.97 -28.37 46.30
CA SER A 785 -15.63 -28.23 44.99
C SER A 785 -15.34 -26.85 44.39
N PRO A 786 -15.00 -26.77 43.09
CA PRO A 786 -14.91 -25.50 42.41
C PRO A 786 -16.29 -24.84 42.32
N LEU A 787 -16.36 -23.57 42.74
CA LEU A 787 -17.56 -22.73 42.61
C LEU A 787 -17.53 -22.04 41.24
N VAL A 788 -18.42 -22.44 40.34
CA VAL A 788 -18.49 -21.94 38.96
C VAL A 788 -19.73 -21.09 38.78
N ILE A 789 -19.58 -19.84 38.36
CA ILE A 789 -20.67 -18.89 38.16
C ILE A 789 -20.78 -18.54 36.68
N ARG A 790 -21.93 -18.83 36.07
CA ARG A 790 -22.22 -18.47 34.69
C ARG A 790 -22.69 -17.02 34.63
N THR A 791 -21.98 -16.21 33.84
CA THR A 791 -22.31 -14.80 33.60
C THR A 791 -22.55 -14.49 32.13
N ASP A 792 -22.54 -15.49 31.26
CA ASP A 792 -22.94 -15.35 29.87
C ASP A 792 -23.89 -16.49 29.47
N PHE A 793 -25.05 -16.11 28.96
CA PHE A 793 -26.11 -17.07 28.56
C PHE A 793 -26.29 -17.13 27.03
N SER A 794 -25.30 -16.66 26.27
CA SER A 794 -25.43 -16.51 24.80
C SER A 794 -25.37 -17.84 24.04
N ASP A 795 -24.73 -18.86 24.60
CA ASP A 795 -24.50 -20.15 23.94
C ASP A 795 -24.66 -21.32 24.94
N GLU A 796 -25.77 -22.08 24.79
CA GLU A 796 -26.05 -23.27 25.61
C GLU A 796 -25.19 -24.48 25.23
N ASP A 797 -24.79 -24.62 23.97
CA ASP A 797 -23.97 -25.75 23.52
C ASP A 797 -22.53 -25.61 24.01
N ALA A 798 -22.00 -24.39 24.04
CA ALA A 798 -20.73 -24.07 24.68
C ALA A 798 -20.79 -24.29 26.19
N TRP A 799 -21.89 -23.87 26.85
CA TRP A 799 -22.08 -24.10 28.28
C TRP A 799 -22.10 -25.60 28.62
N ASN A 800 -22.81 -26.43 27.85
CA ASN A 800 -22.82 -27.88 28.05
C ASN A 800 -21.42 -28.50 27.89
N GLN A 801 -20.57 -27.96 27.02
CA GLN A 801 -19.18 -28.39 26.88
C GLN A 801 -18.32 -27.99 28.07
N VAL A 802 -18.50 -26.78 28.61
CA VAL A 802 -17.85 -26.33 29.86
C VAL A 802 -18.19 -27.28 31.00
N VAL A 803 -19.48 -27.56 31.21
CA VAL A 803 -19.95 -28.46 32.26
C VAL A 803 -19.40 -29.88 32.09
N THR A 804 -19.35 -30.38 30.86
CA THR A 804 -18.78 -31.71 30.57
C THR A 804 -17.30 -31.77 30.95
N ARG A 805 -16.51 -30.76 30.57
CA ARG A 805 -15.07 -30.72 30.85
C ARG A 805 -14.74 -30.46 32.33
N LEU A 806 -15.57 -29.68 33.03
CA LEU A 806 -15.47 -29.51 34.48
C LEU A 806 -15.67 -30.83 35.23
N GLY A 807 -16.43 -31.77 34.66
CA GLY A 807 -16.67 -33.09 35.22
C GLY A 807 -15.68 -34.18 34.80
N GLU A 808 -14.64 -33.84 34.02
CA GLU A 808 -13.62 -34.83 33.61
C GLU A 808 -12.74 -35.24 34.80
N PRO A 809 -12.59 -36.55 35.09
CA PRO A 809 -11.95 -37.01 36.31
C PRO A 809 -10.43 -36.81 36.29
N TRP A 810 -9.92 -36.05 37.25
CA TRP A 810 -8.50 -35.86 37.55
C TRP A 810 -7.91 -36.92 38.53
N MET A 811 -8.73 -37.50 39.43
CA MET A 811 -8.44 -38.60 40.37
C MET A 811 -9.71 -39.42 40.70
N ASP A 812 -9.59 -40.53 41.46
CA ASP A 812 -10.75 -41.27 42.01
C ASP A 812 -11.33 -40.53 43.23
N ASN A 813 -12.67 -40.42 43.35
CA ASN A 813 -13.43 -39.67 44.40
C ASN A 813 -13.21 -38.14 44.42
N ILE A 814 -13.60 -37.45 43.34
CA ILE A 814 -13.52 -35.98 43.23
C ILE A 814 -14.85 -35.32 43.62
N PRO A 815 -14.84 -34.16 44.31
CA PRO A 815 -16.01 -33.32 44.51
C PRO A 815 -16.59 -32.75 43.20
N GLU A 816 -17.90 -32.85 43.00
CA GLU A 816 -18.58 -32.30 41.80
C GLU A 816 -18.53 -30.75 41.80
N PRO A 817 -18.36 -30.10 40.63
CA PRO A 817 -18.35 -28.65 40.53
C PRO A 817 -19.70 -28.06 40.96
N HIS A 818 -19.66 -27.02 41.79
CA HIS A 818 -20.88 -26.30 42.19
C HIS A 818 -21.20 -25.22 41.16
N LEU A 819 -22.23 -25.45 40.36
CA LEU A 819 -22.61 -24.55 39.26
C LEU A 819 -23.71 -23.58 39.71
N VAL A 820 -23.50 -22.29 39.45
CA VAL A 820 -24.50 -21.23 39.66
C VAL A 820 -24.86 -20.61 38.31
N CYS A 821 -26.12 -20.79 37.89
CA CYS A 821 -26.62 -20.35 36.57
C CYS A 821 -27.80 -19.39 36.72
N GLU A 822 -27.67 -18.41 37.62
CA GLU A 822 -28.72 -17.42 37.86
C GLU A 822 -28.75 -16.38 36.74
N PRO A 823 -29.83 -16.26 35.94
CA PRO A 823 -29.88 -15.34 34.79
C PRO A 823 -29.69 -13.87 35.16
N ALA A 824 -29.94 -13.50 36.43
CA ALA A 824 -29.68 -12.15 36.94
C ALA A 824 -28.18 -11.78 36.98
N TYR A 825 -27.30 -12.76 36.81
CA TYR A 825 -25.85 -12.56 36.73
C TYR A 825 -25.33 -12.47 35.28
N ASP A 826 -26.22 -12.46 34.29
CA ASP A 826 -25.86 -12.25 32.88
C ASP A 826 -25.16 -10.88 32.69
N GLY A 827 -23.98 -10.91 32.07
CA GLY A 827 -23.13 -9.74 31.84
C GLY A 827 -22.44 -9.15 33.08
N VAL A 828 -22.65 -9.69 34.28
CA VAL A 828 -22.12 -9.12 35.53
C VAL A 828 -20.58 -9.28 35.59
N PRO A 829 -19.83 -8.21 35.91
CA PRO A 829 -18.37 -8.25 35.95
C PRO A 829 -17.84 -8.98 37.20
N ALA A 830 -16.61 -9.48 37.13
CA ALA A 830 -16.01 -10.37 38.13
C ALA A 830 -15.97 -9.78 39.54
N GLU A 831 -15.71 -8.48 39.67
CA GLU A 831 -15.69 -7.73 40.93
C GLU A 831 -17.04 -7.80 41.65
N ARG A 832 -18.12 -7.67 40.88
CA ARG A 832 -19.50 -7.67 41.37
C ARG A 832 -19.96 -9.08 41.70
N VAL A 833 -19.56 -10.07 40.89
CA VAL A 833 -19.74 -11.49 41.20
C VAL A 833 -19.04 -11.84 42.51
N LEU A 834 -17.78 -11.42 42.68
CA LEU A 834 -16.99 -11.69 43.87
C LEU A 834 -17.60 -11.06 45.12
N LYS A 835 -18.08 -9.81 45.04
CA LYS A 835 -18.83 -9.16 46.14
C LYS A 835 -20.10 -9.92 46.48
N ALA A 836 -20.82 -10.46 45.49
CA ALA A 836 -22.00 -11.27 45.73
C ALA A 836 -21.65 -12.63 46.38
N VAL A 837 -20.54 -13.26 45.99
CA VAL A 837 -20.04 -14.50 46.61
C VAL A 837 -19.60 -14.26 48.06
N ARG A 838 -18.82 -13.21 48.32
CA ARG A 838 -18.38 -12.82 49.68
C ARG A 838 -19.53 -12.40 50.58
N ALA A 839 -20.62 -11.88 50.00
CA ALA A 839 -21.85 -11.60 50.74
C ALA A 839 -22.67 -12.87 51.03
N ALA A 840 -22.60 -13.88 50.16
CA ALA A 840 -23.33 -15.14 50.29
C ALA A 840 -22.61 -16.18 51.18
N LEU A 841 -21.28 -16.13 51.26
CA LEU A 841 -20.45 -17.07 52.01
C LEU A 841 -19.55 -16.33 53.02
N PRO A 842 -19.63 -16.66 54.32
CA PRO A 842 -18.73 -16.11 55.33
C PRO A 842 -17.30 -16.70 55.20
N GLU A 843 -16.29 -16.04 55.79
CA GLU A 843 -14.86 -16.40 55.63
C GLU A 843 -14.41 -17.84 55.94
N PRO A 844 -15.04 -18.66 56.81
CA PRO A 844 -14.66 -20.07 56.91
C PRO A 844 -15.13 -20.92 55.70
N ASP A 845 -16.10 -20.41 54.93
CA ASP A 845 -16.73 -21.11 53.81
C ASP A 845 -16.43 -20.46 52.45
N LEU A 846 -15.53 -19.47 52.38
CA LEU A 846 -15.09 -18.85 51.12
C LEU A 846 -14.08 -19.78 50.42
N PRO A 847 -14.31 -20.17 49.15
CA PRO A 847 -13.33 -20.97 48.42
C PRO A 847 -12.13 -20.11 48.06
N GLY A 848 -10.90 -20.62 48.03
CA GLY A 848 -9.73 -19.79 47.65
C GLY A 848 -9.81 -19.15 46.26
N ALA A 849 -10.66 -19.68 45.37
CA ALA A 849 -10.98 -19.09 44.08
C ALA A 849 -12.44 -19.34 43.65
N VAL A 850 -12.97 -18.44 42.83
CA VAL A 850 -14.25 -18.58 42.12
C VAL A 850 -13.96 -18.64 40.63
N PHE A 851 -14.70 -19.46 39.88
CA PHE A 851 -14.55 -19.59 38.43
C PHE A 851 -15.73 -18.97 37.71
N ILE A 852 -15.48 -18.03 36.81
CA ILE A 852 -16.53 -17.31 36.08
C ILE A 852 -16.55 -17.79 34.63
N ALA A 853 -17.71 -18.30 34.20
CA ALA A 853 -17.98 -18.67 32.81
C ALA A 853 -18.68 -17.50 32.11
N ASP A 854 -17.88 -16.63 31.50
CA ASP A 854 -18.32 -15.41 30.83
C ASP A 854 -18.30 -15.54 29.29
N ALA A 855 -18.52 -14.43 28.58
CA ALA A 855 -18.56 -14.41 27.11
C ALA A 855 -17.30 -15.02 26.46
N THR A 856 -16.14 -14.87 27.09
CA THR A 856 -14.88 -15.45 26.59
C THR A 856 -14.91 -16.97 26.73
N THR A 857 -15.42 -17.48 27.85
CA THR A 857 -15.62 -18.92 28.08
C THR A 857 -16.57 -19.52 27.05
N MET A 858 -17.63 -18.81 26.66
CA MET A 858 -18.60 -19.33 25.69
C MET A 858 -18.06 -19.34 24.25
N ARG A 859 -17.27 -18.33 23.85
CA ARG A 859 -16.80 -18.17 22.46
C ARG A 859 -15.51 -18.91 22.14
N HIS A 860 -14.63 -19.09 23.12
CA HIS A 860 -13.31 -19.67 22.88
C HIS A 860 -13.37 -21.20 22.75
N LYS A 861 -12.66 -21.78 21.79
CA LYS A 861 -12.65 -23.23 21.49
C LYS A 861 -12.25 -24.12 22.69
N ALA A 862 -11.38 -23.61 23.55
CA ALA A 862 -10.95 -24.30 24.78
C ALA A 862 -11.91 -24.10 25.96
N HIS A 863 -12.88 -23.18 25.83
CA HIS A 863 -13.85 -22.78 26.85
C HIS A 863 -13.26 -22.43 28.24
N PRO A 864 -12.29 -21.51 28.35
CA PRO A 864 -11.57 -21.28 29.60
C PRO A 864 -12.37 -20.41 30.59
N PRO A 865 -12.75 -20.91 31.78
CA PRO A 865 -13.30 -20.07 32.84
C PRO A 865 -12.24 -19.11 33.43
N LEU A 866 -12.69 -17.98 33.96
CA LEU A 866 -11.85 -17.02 34.70
C LEU A 866 -11.77 -17.43 36.17
N ALA A 867 -10.61 -17.87 36.63
CA ALA A 867 -10.33 -18.03 38.06
C ALA A 867 -10.10 -16.65 38.68
N VAL A 868 -10.80 -16.37 39.79
CA VAL A 868 -10.72 -15.11 40.54
C VAL A 868 -10.44 -15.45 42.00
N SER A 869 -9.36 -14.92 42.57
CA SER A 869 -9.00 -15.11 43.98
C SER A 869 -10.04 -14.43 44.87
N THR A 870 -10.47 -15.14 45.92
CA THR A 870 -11.38 -14.56 46.91
C THR A 870 -10.69 -13.71 47.97
N GLU A 871 -9.35 -13.72 48.00
CA GLU A 871 -8.57 -12.83 48.86
C GLU A 871 -8.75 -11.36 48.44
N TRP A 872 -8.96 -11.14 47.15
CA TRP A 872 -9.32 -9.84 46.60
C TRP A 872 -10.75 -9.44 47.01
N ASP A 873 -10.96 -8.19 47.42
CA ASP A 873 -12.27 -7.65 47.83
C ASP A 873 -13.09 -7.08 46.67
N GLY A 874 -12.56 -7.17 45.45
CA GLY A 874 -13.18 -6.60 44.26
C GLY A 874 -13.11 -5.08 44.22
N GLU A 875 -12.26 -4.45 45.06
CA GLU A 875 -11.92 -3.04 45.00
C GLU A 875 -10.50 -2.84 44.47
N PRO A 876 -10.19 -1.68 43.87
CA PRO A 876 -8.82 -1.37 43.47
C PRO A 876 -7.89 -1.28 44.69
N PHE A 877 -6.70 -1.87 44.61
CA PHE A 877 -5.66 -1.74 45.63
C PHE A 877 -5.38 -0.27 45.99
N GLU A 878 -5.22 0.00 47.27
CA GLU A 878 -4.79 1.31 47.74
C GLU A 878 -3.32 1.57 47.36
N PRO A 879 -2.88 2.84 47.20
CA PRO A 879 -1.56 3.19 46.66
C PRO A 879 -0.34 2.58 47.38
N ASP A 880 -0.51 2.15 48.62
CA ASP A 880 0.55 1.60 49.49
C ASP A 880 0.37 0.09 49.75
N GLU A 881 -0.58 -0.57 49.08
CA GLU A 881 -0.91 -1.98 49.28
C GLU A 881 -0.10 -2.90 48.34
N GLU A 882 0.35 -4.05 48.85
CA GLU A 882 1.14 -5.00 48.08
C GLU A 882 0.23 -5.78 47.10
N ALA A 883 0.24 -5.36 45.83
CA ALA A 883 -0.65 -5.92 44.81
C ALA A 883 -0.22 -7.32 44.32
N PHE A 884 -1.12 -8.28 44.50
CA PHE A 884 -0.97 -9.70 44.12
C PHE A 884 -1.82 -10.09 42.89
N VAL A 885 -1.78 -11.36 42.45
CA VAL A 885 -2.53 -11.80 41.26
C VAL A 885 -3.97 -12.07 41.65
N THR A 886 -4.92 -11.30 41.11
CA THR A 886 -6.33 -11.42 41.52
C THR A 886 -7.16 -12.32 40.62
N GLN A 887 -6.74 -12.54 39.36
CA GLN A 887 -7.47 -13.36 38.40
C GLN A 887 -6.61 -13.86 37.24
N PHE A 888 -6.92 -15.05 36.72
CA PHE A 888 -6.33 -15.63 35.49
C PHE A 888 -7.25 -16.67 34.86
N ARG A 889 -7.05 -17.02 33.58
CA ARG A 889 -7.86 -18.02 32.87
C ARG A 889 -7.26 -19.41 33.02
N ILE A 890 -8.11 -20.41 33.18
CA ILE A 890 -7.72 -21.82 33.24
C ILE A 890 -8.51 -22.66 32.25
N ARG A 891 -8.07 -23.89 31.98
CA ARG A 891 -8.92 -24.87 31.31
C ARG A 891 -10.02 -25.38 32.28
N PRO A 892 -11.20 -25.76 31.79
CA PRO A 892 -12.27 -26.27 32.66
C PRO A 892 -11.84 -27.46 33.54
N ASP A 893 -11.08 -28.40 33.00
CA ASP A 893 -10.58 -29.59 33.69
C ASP A 893 -9.60 -29.27 34.84
N ALA A 894 -8.98 -28.08 34.84
CA ALA A 894 -8.05 -27.64 35.88
C ALA A 894 -8.72 -26.99 37.10
N ALA A 895 -10.03 -26.68 37.03
CA ALA A 895 -10.73 -25.97 38.12
C ALA A 895 -10.72 -26.75 39.43
N ILE A 896 -10.85 -28.08 39.34
CA ILE A 896 -10.80 -29.00 40.48
C ILE A 896 -9.40 -29.00 41.12
N GLU A 897 -8.34 -29.05 40.31
CA GLU A 897 -6.96 -29.04 40.80
C GLU A 897 -6.65 -27.77 41.59
N VAL A 898 -7.05 -26.62 41.02
CA VAL A 898 -6.88 -25.30 41.66
C VAL A 898 -7.68 -25.22 42.96
N SER A 899 -8.97 -25.59 42.95
CA SER A 899 -9.80 -25.57 44.17
C SER A 899 -9.30 -26.50 45.27
N CYS A 900 -8.88 -27.73 44.92
CA CYS A 900 -8.37 -28.68 45.89
C CYS A 900 -7.09 -28.16 46.54
N ASN A 901 -6.11 -27.71 45.77
CA ASN A 901 -4.82 -27.26 46.28
C ASN A 901 -4.92 -25.98 47.13
N LEU A 902 -5.78 -25.04 46.74
CA LEU A 902 -6.07 -23.84 47.54
C LEU A 902 -6.82 -24.21 48.83
N GLY A 903 -7.82 -25.09 48.73
CA GLY A 903 -8.64 -25.50 49.88
C GLY A 903 -7.87 -26.26 50.96
N ILE A 904 -6.83 -27.01 50.59
CA ILE A 904 -5.94 -27.72 51.53
C ILE A 904 -4.65 -26.94 51.86
N GLY A 905 -4.45 -25.76 51.27
CA GLY A 905 -3.28 -24.90 51.50
C GLY A 905 -1.95 -25.49 51.03
N THR A 906 -1.95 -26.28 49.95
CA THR A 906 -0.71 -26.88 49.38
C THR A 906 0.02 -25.94 48.42
N MET A 907 -0.71 -25.04 47.76
CA MET A 907 -0.17 -24.02 46.84
C MET A 907 -0.98 -22.73 46.99
N ASP A 908 -0.35 -21.60 46.75
CA ASP A 908 -1.00 -20.28 46.76
C ASP A 908 -1.59 -19.97 45.37
N PHE A 909 -2.51 -18.99 45.29
CA PHE A 909 -3.19 -18.66 44.03
C PHE A 909 -2.20 -18.19 42.94
N GLU A 910 -1.14 -17.51 43.34
CA GLU A 910 -0.05 -17.02 42.49
C GLU A 910 0.78 -18.17 41.88
N ASP A 911 0.93 -19.29 42.57
CA ASP A 911 1.73 -20.42 42.08
C ASP A 911 1.10 -21.04 40.82
N PHE A 912 -0.23 -21.03 40.75
CA PHE A 912 -0.98 -21.49 39.58
C PHE A 912 -0.84 -20.55 38.38
N ALA A 913 -0.70 -19.24 38.62
CA ALA A 913 -0.52 -18.25 37.56
C ALA A 913 0.85 -18.38 36.86
N GLY A 914 1.86 -19.00 37.50
CA GLY A 914 3.22 -19.17 36.96
C GLY A 914 3.61 -20.60 36.55
N SER A 915 2.69 -21.57 36.63
CA SER A 915 2.95 -22.99 36.35
C SER A 915 2.44 -23.45 34.97
N ASP A 916 2.84 -24.66 34.53
CA ASP A 916 2.36 -25.35 33.30
C ASP A 916 0.82 -25.44 33.18
N VAL A 917 0.07 -25.14 34.26
CA VAL A 917 -1.39 -25.05 34.28
C VAL A 917 -1.88 -23.84 33.47
N GLY A 918 -1.15 -22.72 33.48
CA GLY A 918 -1.40 -21.54 32.66
C GLY A 918 -0.93 -21.69 31.19
N GLU A 919 0.10 -22.50 30.94
CA GLU A 919 0.69 -22.70 29.59
C GLU A 919 -0.03 -23.76 28.71
N ARG A 920 -0.94 -24.56 29.27
CA ARG A 920 -1.73 -25.57 28.51
C ARG A 920 -2.88 -25.01 27.65
N MET A 921 -2.73 -23.79 27.12
CA MET A 921 -3.65 -23.18 26.16
C MET A 921 -3.35 -23.56 24.69
N VAL A 922 -2.32 -24.37 24.41
CA VAL A 922 -1.94 -24.77 23.05
C VAL A 922 -1.96 -26.29 22.89
N GLY A 923 -3.09 -26.79 22.40
CA GLY A 923 -3.30 -28.15 21.89
C GLY A 923 -4.36 -28.12 20.80
#